data_AF-A0A6G8AEK4-F1
#
_entry.id   AF-A0A6G8AEK4-F1
#
_cell.length_a   1.000
_cell.length_b   1.000
_cell.length_c   1.000
_cell.angle_alpha   90.00
_cell.angle_beta   90.00
_cell.angle_gamma   90.00
#
_symmetry.space_group_name_H-M   'P 1'
#
loop_
_entity.id
_entity.type
_entity.pdbx_description
1 polymer ?
#
loop_
_entity_poly.entity_id
_entity_poly.type
_entity_poly.pdbx_seq_one_letter_code
_entity_poly.pdbx_strand_id
1 'polypeptide(L)'
;MTPCPTTSAPALPGAFVLQLPHIAAWQITTLALPVAPNIVATLPAMQRGAVWKPKQVELLWDSVARRFPIGAFLLAPFNPARGQQSAKYQQGSMAAPNYHLLDGQQRATAIALGFLDPWTAPTPAPQAVLWVDLTPPTEPGDVSTVFRVLTRSHPWGYRRNKPEAPLSIAARREALHEGYRQASPELKDTAPHLLPLTHVWPADALAPIPLAFVLQALLAGGTLEQVTAQVQAQLQRLPFWASEAGSWPAMRARITAALSPTSPTHGDWVQLVQRLRAHASLELRYGVPVMLLPDTHRPEQAHAIDPLETLFIRVNQAGTRLEGEELIYSILKSNWTQAPTFIERLGQRLLQPPRLVMLASRLVLAQMQAAGETAPPTAPDVAQFRRLMHDQASQHSGFAQRLETFIQSTAVTLFTDVRRLLTDPTLPGGEHALPQVLAYELGQKTPDVLFLLLAWAQQMRQAGQDPCALNALQRRALLGFITALSWFAPHPHRAAAAVWPRLRALPAHELAHFFSRPQFLRCLALGPQGALQACPLPPPAVLEKIIADRVTRPRGDYGGFNDAHSSFWKNWDWYEWLQQSHPGVLKDWFTSHIDDLWRHTTPDQAPPEAGASTSARAQAWQHFSDQLWGQKSLLLYTQRHWIERWFPEYDPTQPDQMEDHNRPWDWDHIFPQRYFKTEHGGSRRNIPAILWDWHASIGNLRAWPLEANRADQDTSPQAKLSHASDTTARYGMPDAKTQCAASCMAYQGEGWQDWCDTVPAGVADGSLPTYYLADPAQGGHARQALVRAITRRLCHMYRQWYEGLCIAALMPQDHQKT
;
A
#
# COMPACT_ATOMS: atom_id res chain seq x y z
N MET A 1 -74.61 -5.92 13.23
CA MET A 1 -73.68 -6.22 14.34
C MET A 1 -73.11 -7.61 14.11
N THR A 2 -71.95 -7.67 13.47
CA THR A 2 -71.21 -8.90 13.17
C THR A 2 -69.85 -8.76 13.84
N PRO A 3 -69.38 -9.76 14.62
CA PRO A 3 -68.22 -9.59 15.49
C PRO A 3 -66.92 -9.63 14.68
N CYS A 4 -65.97 -8.80 15.11
CA CYS A 4 -64.60 -8.74 14.62
C CYS A 4 -63.88 -10.09 14.88
N PRO A 5 -63.18 -10.68 13.89
CA PRO A 5 -62.37 -11.87 14.12
C PRO A 5 -61.10 -11.47 14.90
N THR A 6 -60.90 -12.14 16.03
CA THR A 6 -59.69 -12.09 16.84
C THR A 6 -58.48 -12.54 16.01
N THR A 7 -57.67 -11.59 15.56
CA THR A 7 -56.32 -11.86 15.08
C THR A 7 -55.44 -12.20 16.28
N SER A 8 -54.98 -13.45 16.33
CA SER A 8 -53.91 -13.88 17.21
C SER A 8 -52.70 -12.95 17.06
N ALA A 9 -52.24 -12.37 18.17
CA ALA A 9 -51.00 -11.61 18.20
C ALA A 9 -49.84 -12.49 17.66
N PRO A 10 -48.96 -11.98 16.78
CA PRO A 10 -47.78 -12.72 16.39
C PRO A 10 -46.89 -12.89 17.62
N ALA A 11 -46.47 -14.14 17.88
CA ALA A 11 -45.48 -14.43 18.90
C ALA A 11 -44.24 -13.54 18.69
N LEU A 12 -43.78 -12.89 19.76
CA LEU A 12 -42.52 -12.14 19.77
C LEU A 12 -41.39 -13.04 19.21
N PRO A 13 -40.59 -12.58 18.23
CA PRO A 13 -39.49 -13.38 17.71
C PRO A 13 -38.48 -13.62 18.83
N GLY A 14 -38.32 -14.88 19.24
CA GLY A 14 -37.39 -15.28 20.30
C GLY A 14 -35.95 -14.92 19.95
N ALA A 15 -35.15 -14.56 20.95
CA ALA A 15 -33.72 -14.34 20.77
C ALA A 15 -33.05 -15.64 20.27
N PHE A 16 -32.51 -15.61 19.06
CA PHE A 16 -31.75 -16.73 18.50
C PHE A 16 -30.31 -16.65 18.97
N VAL A 17 -29.70 -17.81 19.23
CA VAL A 17 -28.32 -17.93 19.66
C VAL A 17 -27.59 -18.85 18.69
N LEU A 18 -26.49 -18.36 18.10
CA LEU A 18 -25.68 -19.12 17.16
C LEU A 18 -24.39 -19.63 17.78
N GLN A 19 -24.02 -20.84 17.40
CA GLN A 19 -22.75 -21.46 17.76
C GLN A 19 -21.66 -21.07 16.76
N LEU A 20 -20.40 -21.06 17.18
CA LEU A 20 -19.29 -20.69 16.30
C LEU A 20 -19.21 -21.55 15.01
N PRO A 21 -19.42 -22.88 15.06
CA PRO A 21 -19.44 -23.71 13.84
C PRO A 21 -20.55 -23.30 12.86
N HIS A 22 -21.74 -22.92 13.35
CA HIS A 22 -22.84 -22.44 12.49
C HIS A 22 -22.47 -21.12 11.79
N ILE A 23 -21.76 -20.23 12.48
CA ILE A 23 -21.26 -18.97 11.92
C ILE A 23 -20.14 -19.23 10.90
N ALA A 24 -19.22 -20.16 11.21
CA ALA A 24 -18.13 -20.54 10.31
C ALA A 24 -18.63 -21.18 9.01
N ALA A 25 -19.71 -21.97 9.11
CA ALA A 25 -20.35 -22.60 7.95
C ALA A 25 -20.95 -21.60 6.94
N TRP A 26 -21.12 -20.33 7.31
CA TRP A 26 -21.46 -19.25 6.37
C TRP A 26 -20.34 -18.94 5.36
N GLN A 27 -19.14 -19.49 5.54
CA GLN A 27 -18.02 -19.34 4.61
C GLN A 27 -17.37 -20.68 4.25
N ILE A 28 -17.33 -21.63 5.19
CA ILE A 28 -16.64 -22.91 5.00
C ILE A 28 -17.68 -24.00 4.75
N THR A 29 -17.92 -24.33 3.47
CA THR A 29 -18.91 -25.34 3.05
C THR A 29 -18.47 -26.77 3.35
N THR A 30 -17.17 -27.00 3.49
CA THR A 30 -16.57 -28.29 3.82
C THR A 30 -16.70 -28.64 5.31
N LEU A 31 -17.21 -27.73 6.14
CA LEU A 31 -17.36 -27.95 7.58
C LEU A 31 -18.51 -28.93 7.85
N ALA A 32 -18.18 -30.14 8.29
CA ALA A 32 -19.17 -31.12 8.72
C ALA A 32 -19.80 -30.69 10.05
N LEU A 33 -21.08 -30.32 10.02
CA LEU A 33 -21.84 -29.94 11.20
C LEU A 33 -22.73 -31.11 11.68
N PRO A 34 -22.73 -31.42 12.99
CA PRO A 34 -23.65 -32.41 13.56
C PRO A 34 -25.14 -32.06 13.38
N VAL A 35 -25.47 -30.77 13.35
CA VAL A 35 -26.84 -30.26 13.15
C VAL A 35 -26.83 -29.21 12.05
N ALA A 36 -27.78 -29.28 11.13
CA ALA A 36 -27.92 -28.30 10.07
C ALA A 36 -28.28 -26.91 10.67
N PRO A 37 -27.66 -25.82 10.19
CA PRO A 37 -27.92 -24.49 10.73
C PRO A 37 -29.28 -23.96 10.27
N ASN A 38 -30.13 -23.55 11.21
CA ASN A 38 -31.41 -22.89 10.91
C ASN A 38 -31.25 -21.49 10.29
N ILE A 39 -30.08 -20.87 10.49
CA ILE A 39 -29.73 -19.54 9.98
C ILE A 39 -28.49 -19.69 9.08
N VAL A 40 -28.69 -19.43 7.79
CA VAL A 40 -27.64 -19.35 6.77
C VAL A 40 -27.59 -17.90 6.30
N ALA A 41 -26.60 -17.16 6.80
CA ALA A 41 -26.43 -15.75 6.48
C ALA A 41 -25.41 -15.57 5.35
N THR A 42 -25.72 -14.65 4.43
CA THR A 42 -24.78 -14.18 3.39
C THR A 42 -24.47 -12.71 3.58
N LEU A 43 -23.35 -12.25 3.03
CA LEU A 43 -23.06 -10.82 2.96
C LEU A 43 -23.94 -10.19 1.86
N PRO A 44 -24.67 -9.10 2.14
CA PRO A 44 -25.37 -8.35 1.10
C PRO A 44 -24.35 -7.69 0.17
N ALA A 45 -24.72 -7.43 -1.08
CA ALA A 45 -23.80 -6.86 -2.07
C ALA A 45 -23.17 -5.53 -1.61
N MET A 46 -23.89 -4.74 -0.80
CA MET A 46 -23.39 -3.45 -0.29
C MET A 46 -22.18 -3.55 0.66
N GLN A 47 -21.93 -4.70 1.32
CA GLN A 47 -20.83 -4.80 2.29
C GLN A 47 -19.44 -4.76 1.64
N ARG A 48 -18.45 -4.13 2.28
CA ARG A 48 -17.05 -4.19 1.80
C ARG A 48 -16.42 -5.56 2.06
N GLY A 49 -15.19 -5.81 1.59
CA GLY A 49 -14.42 -6.98 2.00
C GLY A 49 -14.01 -6.96 3.48
N ALA A 50 -13.59 -8.11 4.04
CA ALA A 50 -13.10 -8.16 5.42
C ALA A 50 -11.72 -7.50 5.54
N VAL A 51 -11.55 -6.60 6.52
CA VAL A 51 -10.38 -5.72 6.69
C VAL A 51 -9.67 -5.87 8.04
N TRP A 52 -10.16 -6.73 8.93
CA TRP A 52 -9.51 -6.93 10.22
C TRP A 52 -8.05 -7.37 10.08
N LYS A 53 -7.18 -6.70 10.83
CA LYS A 53 -5.76 -7.04 10.95
C LYS A 53 -5.57 -8.27 11.84
N PRO A 54 -4.44 -8.99 11.70
CA PRO A 54 -4.06 -10.13 12.55
C PRO A 54 -4.36 -9.96 14.04
N LYS A 55 -3.94 -8.85 14.66
CA LYS A 55 -4.23 -8.52 16.06
C LYS A 55 -5.72 -8.66 16.44
N GLN A 56 -6.62 -8.16 15.60
CA GLN A 56 -8.06 -8.17 15.90
C GLN A 56 -8.63 -9.58 15.87
N VAL A 57 -8.13 -10.41 14.95
CA VAL A 57 -8.47 -11.83 14.87
C VAL A 57 -7.95 -12.58 16.10
N GLU A 58 -6.67 -12.37 16.47
CA GLU A 58 -6.05 -13.01 17.63
C GLU A 58 -6.77 -12.63 18.94
N LEU A 59 -7.13 -11.36 19.12
CA LEU A 59 -7.88 -10.89 20.30
C LEU A 59 -9.31 -11.42 20.35
N LEU A 60 -9.98 -11.62 19.20
CA LEU A 60 -11.29 -12.26 19.18
C LEU A 60 -11.19 -13.69 19.72
N TRP A 61 -10.19 -14.45 19.27
CA TRP A 61 -10.02 -15.83 19.71
C TRP A 61 -9.54 -15.95 21.16
N ASP A 62 -8.72 -15.02 21.66
CA ASP A 62 -8.44 -14.93 23.11
C ASP A 62 -9.73 -14.62 23.90
N SER A 63 -10.60 -13.74 23.40
CA SER A 63 -11.89 -13.45 24.01
C SER A 63 -12.80 -14.69 24.04
N VAL A 64 -12.82 -15.49 22.96
CA VAL A 64 -13.51 -16.78 22.90
C VAL A 64 -12.94 -17.74 23.95
N ALA A 65 -11.63 -17.91 24.02
CA ALA A 65 -10.99 -18.77 25.03
C ALA A 65 -11.31 -18.31 26.46
N ARG A 66 -11.42 -16.99 26.70
CA ARG A 66 -11.82 -16.42 28.00
C ARG A 66 -13.32 -16.47 28.27
N ARG A 67 -14.13 -16.94 27.32
CA ARG A 67 -15.61 -16.97 27.38
C ARG A 67 -16.24 -15.58 27.50
N PHE A 68 -15.61 -14.56 26.91
CA PHE A 68 -16.19 -13.21 26.84
C PHE A 68 -17.27 -13.13 25.77
N PRO A 69 -18.43 -12.49 26.07
CA PRO A 69 -19.55 -12.46 25.16
C PRO A 69 -19.18 -11.75 23.85
N ILE A 70 -19.57 -12.35 22.74
CA ILE A 70 -19.42 -11.75 21.41
C ILE A 70 -20.64 -10.88 21.16
N GLY A 71 -20.42 -9.63 20.71
CA GLY A 71 -21.49 -8.72 20.31
C GLY A 71 -22.41 -9.34 19.25
N ALA A 72 -23.71 -9.06 19.35
CA ALA A 72 -24.74 -9.69 18.55
C ALA A 72 -24.51 -9.54 17.04
N PHE A 73 -25.02 -10.49 16.26
CA PHE A 73 -25.17 -10.37 14.81
C PHE A 73 -26.50 -9.72 14.48
N LEU A 74 -26.49 -8.75 13.56
CA LEU A 74 -27.70 -8.13 13.04
C LEU A 74 -28.04 -8.76 11.69
N LEU A 75 -29.17 -9.45 11.59
CA LEU A 75 -29.61 -10.13 10.39
C LEU A 75 -30.93 -9.56 9.87
N ALA A 76 -31.08 -9.48 8.56
CA ALA A 76 -32.34 -9.20 7.89
C ALA A 76 -32.78 -10.42 7.06
N PRO A 77 -34.09 -10.66 6.87
CA PRO A 77 -34.55 -11.68 5.94
C PRO A 77 -33.87 -11.56 4.57
N PHE A 78 -33.51 -12.71 3.98
CA PHE A 78 -32.87 -12.73 2.68
C PHE A 78 -33.80 -12.13 1.62
N ASN A 79 -33.27 -11.19 0.84
CA ASN A 79 -33.95 -10.60 -0.29
C ASN A 79 -33.00 -10.64 -1.51
N PRO A 80 -33.38 -11.32 -2.61
CA PRO A 80 -32.53 -11.44 -3.80
C PRO A 80 -32.24 -10.10 -4.47
N ALA A 81 -33.13 -9.10 -4.35
CA ALA A 81 -32.94 -7.77 -4.93
C ALA A 81 -31.74 -7.01 -4.35
N ARG A 82 -31.26 -7.38 -3.15
CA ARG A 82 -30.08 -6.76 -2.52
C ARG A 82 -28.76 -7.36 -2.98
N GLY A 83 -28.82 -8.37 -3.84
CA GLY A 83 -27.65 -9.13 -4.30
C GLY A 83 -26.92 -9.82 -3.16
N GLN A 84 -25.81 -10.45 -3.49
CA GLN A 84 -24.94 -11.15 -2.54
C GLN A 84 -23.49 -10.88 -2.92
N GLN A 85 -22.59 -10.89 -1.93
CA GLN A 85 -21.16 -10.88 -2.17
C GLN A 85 -20.52 -12.12 -1.52
N SER A 86 -19.53 -12.70 -2.21
CA SER A 86 -18.76 -13.82 -1.67
C SER A 86 -18.00 -13.40 -0.41
N ALA A 87 -18.10 -14.23 0.63
CA ALA A 87 -17.31 -14.02 1.84
C ALA A 87 -15.82 -14.34 1.60
N LYS A 88 -14.92 -13.82 2.45
CA LYS A 88 -13.46 -13.89 2.24
C LYS A 88 -12.95 -15.33 2.08
N TYR A 89 -13.49 -16.26 2.85
CA TYR A 89 -13.09 -17.67 2.83
C TYR A 89 -14.15 -18.59 2.21
N GLN A 90 -15.06 -18.03 1.40
CA GLN A 90 -16.13 -18.82 0.79
C GLN A 90 -15.57 -19.89 -0.15
N GLN A 91 -15.88 -21.16 0.13
CA GLN A 91 -15.50 -22.30 -0.71
C GLN A 91 -16.75 -22.90 -1.39
N GLY A 92 -16.72 -23.06 -2.71
CA GLY A 92 -17.78 -23.77 -3.44
C GLY A 92 -19.18 -23.13 -3.35
N SER A 93 -20.20 -23.93 -3.68
CA SER A 93 -21.60 -23.53 -3.61
C SER A 93 -22.13 -23.71 -2.18
N MET A 94 -22.64 -22.63 -1.60
CA MET A 94 -23.25 -22.61 -0.27
C MET A 94 -24.69 -23.10 -0.29
N ALA A 95 -25.20 -23.56 0.87
CA ALA A 95 -26.63 -23.70 1.07
C ALA A 95 -27.36 -22.37 0.80
N ALA A 96 -28.57 -22.43 0.26
CA ALA A 96 -29.34 -21.24 -0.08
C ALA A 96 -29.50 -20.34 1.17
N PRO A 97 -29.04 -19.08 1.14
CA PRO A 97 -29.10 -18.21 2.31
C PRO A 97 -30.54 -17.78 2.59
N ASN A 98 -30.89 -17.71 3.87
CA ASN A 98 -32.18 -17.24 4.35
C ASN A 98 -32.08 -15.90 5.10
N TYR A 99 -30.86 -15.40 5.34
CA TYR A 99 -30.63 -14.05 5.91
C TYR A 99 -29.48 -13.28 5.23
N HIS A 100 -29.55 -11.96 5.29
CA HIS A 100 -28.45 -11.03 5.04
C HIS A 100 -27.79 -10.61 6.36
N LEU A 101 -26.47 -10.73 6.44
CA LEU A 101 -25.66 -10.26 7.57
C LEU A 101 -25.43 -8.75 7.44
N LEU A 102 -26.02 -7.92 8.31
CA LEU A 102 -25.87 -6.45 8.25
C LEU A 102 -24.74 -5.92 9.15
N ASP A 103 -24.55 -6.53 10.32
CA ASP A 103 -23.43 -6.24 11.23
C ASP A 103 -22.79 -7.52 11.78
N GLY A 104 -21.47 -7.48 11.93
CA GLY A 104 -20.66 -8.58 12.45
C GLY A 104 -19.80 -9.29 11.41
N GLN A 105 -19.77 -8.83 10.16
CA GLN A 105 -18.95 -9.41 9.08
C GLN A 105 -17.51 -9.74 9.49
N GLN A 106 -16.84 -8.80 10.16
CA GLN A 106 -15.43 -8.97 10.56
C GLN A 106 -15.29 -10.09 11.60
N ARG A 107 -16.21 -10.17 12.57
CA ARG A 107 -16.29 -11.22 13.59
C ARG A 107 -16.58 -12.58 12.94
N ALA A 108 -17.56 -12.65 12.05
CA ALA A 108 -17.90 -13.88 11.31
C ALA A 108 -16.72 -14.40 10.49
N THR A 109 -15.96 -13.50 9.84
CA THR A 109 -14.78 -13.87 9.04
C THR A 109 -13.62 -14.35 9.91
N ALA A 110 -13.40 -13.73 11.06
CA ALA A 110 -12.40 -14.18 12.02
C ALA A 110 -12.76 -15.53 12.66
N ILE A 111 -14.05 -15.78 12.92
CA ILE A 111 -14.56 -17.09 13.36
C ILE A 111 -14.33 -18.14 12.26
N ALA A 112 -14.70 -17.84 11.01
CA ALA A 112 -14.46 -18.75 9.89
C ALA A 112 -12.98 -19.14 9.78
N LEU A 113 -12.05 -18.17 9.87
CA LEU A 113 -10.61 -18.46 9.79
C LEU A 113 -10.13 -19.51 10.81
N GLY A 114 -10.74 -19.62 11.99
CA GLY A 114 -10.36 -20.65 12.96
C GLY A 114 -10.73 -22.06 12.54
N PHE A 115 -11.79 -22.24 11.74
CA PHE A 115 -12.23 -23.54 11.23
C PHE A 115 -11.63 -23.89 9.85
N LEU A 116 -10.90 -22.96 9.22
CA LEU A 116 -10.31 -23.17 7.91
C LEU A 116 -9.10 -24.09 8.02
N ASP A 117 -9.20 -25.29 7.45
CA ASP A 117 -8.10 -26.25 7.34
C ASP A 117 -7.49 -26.23 5.93
N PRO A 118 -6.36 -25.53 5.71
CA PRO A 118 -5.74 -25.45 4.41
C PRO A 118 -5.02 -26.73 3.97
N TRP A 119 -4.86 -27.73 4.86
CA TRP A 119 -4.18 -28.99 4.53
C TRP A 119 -5.14 -30.06 3.98
N THR A 120 -6.45 -29.77 3.94
CA THR A 120 -7.48 -30.66 3.35
C THR A 120 -8.25 -30.01 2.22
N ALA A 121 -8.21 -28.68 2.10
CA ALA A 121 -8.94 -27.94 1.08
C ALA A 121 -8.28 -28.06 -0.31
N PRO A 122 -9.07 -28.18 -1.40
CA PRO A 122 -8.54 -27.98 -2.74
C PRO A 122 -8.12 -26.51 -2.94
N THR A 123 -7.20 -26.30 -3.88
CA THR A 123 -6.81 -24.98 -4.44
C THR A 123 -7.99 -24.00 -4.52
N PRO A 124 -7.84 -22.71 -4.17
CA PRO A 124 -6.60 -21.92 -4.15
C PRO A 124 -5.82 -21.92 -2.83
N ALA A 125 -4.56 -21.45 -2.89
CA ALA A 125 -3.69 -21.31 -1.71
C ALA A 125 -4.33 -20.42 -0.63
N PRO A 126 -4.19 -20.77 0.67
CA PRO A 126 -4.81 -20.03 1.76
C PRO A 126 -4.26 -18.60 1.85
N GLN A 127 -5.16 -17.63 2.04
CA GLN A 127 -4.77 -16.23 2.27
C GLN A 127 -4.22 -15.98 3.68
N ALA A 128 -4.69 -16.76 4.65
CA ALA A 128 -4.28 -16.70 6.04
C ALA A 128 -4.46 -18.05 6.74
N VAL A 129 -3.72 -18.28 7.82
CA VAL A 129 -3.84 -19.47 8.68
C VAL A 129 -3.77 -19.03 10.14
N LEU A 130 -4.66 -19.57 10.98
CA LEU A 130 -4.71 -19.28 12.41
C LEU A 130 -4.15 -20.43 13.25
N TRP A 131 -3.22 -20.09 14.12
CA TRP A 131 -2.53 -20.99 15.04
C TRP A 131 -2.85 -20.61 16.50
N VAL A 132 -2.68 -21.57 17.40
CA VAL A 132 -2.66 -21.35 18.85
C VAL A 132 -1.33 -21.86 19.40
N ASP A 133 -0.64 -21.04 20.19
CA ASP A 133 0.57 -21.43 20.90
C ASP A 133 0.17 -22.02 22.26
N LEU A 134 0.51 -23.28 22.49
CA LEU A 134 0.22 -23.98 23.74
C LEU A 134 1.04 -23.44 24.92
N THR A 135 2.07 -22.63 24.65
CA THR A 135 2.83 -21.96 25.70
C THR A 135 2.15 -20.65 26.10
N PRO A 136 1.85 -20.45 27.39
CA PRO A 136 1.17 -19.24 27.87
C PRO A 136 2.00 -17.97 27.64
N PRO A 137 1.38 -16.78 27.67
CA PRO A 137 2.09 -15.50 27.60
C PRO A 137 3.20 -15.40 28.65
N THR A 138 4.34 -14.83 28.29
CA THR A 138 5.52 -14.72 29.17
C THR A 138 5.44 -13.57 30.16
N GLU A 139 4.62 -12.56 29.89
CA GLU A 139 4.45 -11.39 30.76
C GLU A 139 2.97 -11.21 31.15
N PRO A 140 2.68 -10.69 32.37
CA PRO A 140 1.33 -10.33 32.76
C PRO A 140 0.77 -9.28 31.81
N GLY A 141 -0.39 -9.54 31.20
CA GLY A 141 -1.02 -8.60 30.28
C GLY A 141 -2.46 -8.98 29.95
N ASP A 142 -3.03 -8.26 28.99
CA ASP A 142 -4.44 -8.39 28.60
C ASP A 142 -4.76 -9.68 27.81
N VAL A 143 -3.76 -10.50 27.47
CA VAL A 143 -3.90 -11.75 26.69
C VAL A 143 -3.72 -12.97 27.60
N SER A 144 -4.58 -13.98 27.49
CA SER A 144 -4.51 -15.21 28.30
C SER A 144 -4.03 -16.41 27.50
N THR A 145 -4.34 -16.41 26.21
CA THR A 145 -4.06 -17.48 25.26
C THR A 145 -3.47 -16.84 24.01
N VAL A 146 -2.32 -17.32 23.56
CA VAL A 146 -1.59 -16.73 22.44
C VAL A 146 -2.07 -17.36 21.13
N PHE A 147 -2.89 -16.62 20.40
CA PHE A 147 -3.29 -16.96 19.02
C PHE A 147 -2.38 -16.24 18.03
N ARG A 148 -2.10 -16.85 16.87
CA ARG A 148 -1.14 -16.33 15.88
C ARG A 148 -1.67 -16.46 14.46
N VAL A 149 -1.80 -15.34 13.74
CA VAL A 149 -2.22 -15.32 12.33
C VAL A 149 -1.00 -15.20 11.41
N LEU A 150 -0.90 -16.11 10.45
CA LEU A 150 0.01 -16.02 9.31
C LEU A 150 -0.75 -15.50 8.09
N THR A 151 -0.09 -14.68 7.28
CA THR A 151 -0.62 -14.15 6.01
C THR A 151 0.41 -14.30 4.90
N ARG A 152 0.01 -14.19 3.62
CA ARG A 152 0.97 -14.26 2.50
C ARG A 152 2.09 -13.22 2.58
N SER A 153 1.78 -12.01 3.06
CA SER A 153 2.76 -10.94 3.26
C SER A 153 3.66 -11.17 4.48
N HIS A 154 3.19 -11.90 5.49
CA HIS A 154 3.94 -12.24 6.71
C HIS A 154 3.82 -13.74 7.04
N PRO A 155 4.48 -14.62 6.26
CA PRO A 155 4.41 -16.07 6.44
C PRO A 155 5.06 -16.55 7.76
N TRP A 156 5.84 -15.70 8.40
CA TRP A 156 6.44 -15.89 9.73
C TRP A 156 5.61 -15.30 10.88
N GLY A 157 4.55 -14.53 10.57
CA GLY A 157 3.68 -13.89 11.56
C GLY A 157 4.20 -12.54 12.10
N TYR A 158 3.57 -12.08 13.18
CA TYR A 158 3.87 -10.82 13.86
C TYR A 158 4.50 -11.07 15.23
N ARG A 159 4.97 -10.03 15.93
CA ARG A 159 5.56 -10.22 17.26
C ARG A 159 4.55 -10.77 18.26
N ARG A 160 4.93 -11.81 19.02
CA ARG A 160 4.15 -12.51 20.02
C ARG A 160 3.55 -11.59 21.09
N ASN A 161 4.31 -10.58 21.53
CA ASN A 161 3.87 -9.61 22.54
C ASN A 161 3.25 -8.33 21.94
N LYS A 162 3.36 -8.13 20.62
CA LYS A 162 2.84 -6.96 19.92
C LYS A 162 2.37 -7.34 18.51
N PRO A 163 1.19 -7.98 18.37
CA PRO A 163 0.73 -8.55 17.11
C PRO A 163 0.49 -7.55 15.97
N GLU A 164 0.47 -6.25 16.26
CA GLU A 164 0.46 -5.19 15.24
C GLU A 164 1.85 -4.90 14.63
N ALA A 165 2.93 -5.32 15.29
CA ALA A 165 4.29 -5.04 14.87
C ALA A 165 4.87 -6.27 14.17
N PRO A 166 5.47 -6.11 12.99
CA PRO A 166 6.05 -7.24 12.30
C PRO A 166 7.34 -7.69 13.00
N LEU A 167 7.72 -8.95 12.79
CA LEU A 167 8.95 -9.51 13.36
C LEU A 167 10.18 -8.70 12.96
N SER A 168 11.22 -8.74 13.80
CA SER A 168 12.50 -8.15 13.44
C SER A 168 13.03 -8.81 12.16
N ILE A 169 13.82 -8.05 11.41
CA ILE A 169 14.46 -8.54 10.20
C ILE A 169 15.25 -9.83 10.47
N ALA A 170 16.00 -9.88 11.56
CA ALA A 170 16.78 -11.04 11.97
C ALA A 170 15.90 -12.28 12.22
N ALA A 171 14.82 -12.13 13.01
CA ALA A 171 13.92 -13.23 13.33
C ALA A 171 13.25 -13.84 12.08
N ARG A 172 12.89 -13.01 11.08
CA ARG A 172 12.34 -13.51 9.80
C ARG A 172 13.34 -14.35 9.01
N ARG A 173 14.63 -14.06 9.13
CA ARG A 173 15.70 -14.78 8.40
C ARG A 173 16.01 -16.10 9.07
N GLU A 174 16.11 -16.10 10.39
CA GLU A 174 16.24 -17.31 11.18
C GLU A 174 15.07 -18.25 10.86
N ALA A 175 13.83 -17.74 10.87
CA ALA A 175 12.66 -18.51 10.47
C ALA A 175 12.78 -19.12 9.07
N LEU A 176 13.25 -18.34 8.09
CA LEU A 176 13.38 -18.78 6.70
C LEU A 176 14.50 -19.81 6.49
N HIS A 177 15.72 -19.48 6.91
CA HIS A 177 16.93 -20.22 6.59
C HIS A 177 17.23 -21.36 7.56
N GLU A 178 16.94 -21.15 8.85
CA GLU A 178 17.17 -22.14 9.91
C GLU A 178 15.90 -22.93 10.23
N GLY A 179 14.72 -22.42 9.87
CA GLY A 179 13.43 -23.09 10.04
C GLY A 179 12.91 -23.70 8.74
N TYR A 180 12.18 -22.92 7.96
CA TYR A 180 11.33 -23.39 6.86
C TYR A 180 12.12 -24.12 5.76
N ARG A 181 13.24 -23.56 5.28
CA ARG A 181 14.04 -24.17 4.20
C ARG A 181 14.74 -25.47 4.65
N GLN A 182 15.10 -25.58 5.93
CA GLN A 182 15.65 -26.82 6.47
C GLN A 182 14.57 -27.89 6.60
N ALA A 183 13.40 -27.51 7.11
CA ALA A 183 12.31 -28.43 7.36
C ALA A 183 11.51 -28.82 6.12
N SER A 184 11.65 -28.08 5.02
CA SER A 184 10.98 -28.32 3.75
C SER A 184 11.94 -28.01 2.60
N PRO A 185 12.70 -29.02 2.11
CA PRO A 185 13.73 -28.83 1.08
C PRO A 185 13.21 -28.22 -0.23
N GLU A 186 11.94 -28.43 -0.56
CA GLU A 186 11.25 -27.81 -1.69
C GLU A 186 11.20 -26.28 -1.65
N LEU A 187 11.37 -25.67 -0.46
CA LEU A 187 11.39 -24.23 -0.28
C LEU A 187 12.76 -23.58 -0.50
N LYS A 188 13.80 -24.37 -0.80
CA LYS A 188 15.20 -23.91 -0.86
C LYS A 188 15.37 -22.65 -1.70
N ASP A 189 14.77 -22.61 -2.89
CA ASP A 189 14.88 -21.51 -3.85
C ASP A 189 13.62 -20.62 -3.91
N THR A 190 12.64 -20.87 -3.05
CA THR A 190 11.39 -20.09 -3.02
C THR A 190 11.63 -18.70 -2.44
N ALA A 191 11.19 -17.68 -3.17
CA ALA A 191 11.24 -16.30 -2.70
C ALA A 191 10.29 -16.11 -1.49
N PRO A 192 10.63 -15.27 -0.51
CA PRO A 192 9.84 -15.11 0.72
C PRO A 192 8.35 -14.80 0.52
N HIS A 193 8.00 -14.01 -0.50
CA HIS A 193 6.62 -13.61 -0.81
C HIS A 193 5.80 -14.72 -1.51
N LEU A 194 6.44 -15.82 -1.89
CA LEU A 194 5.83 -16.99 -2.54
C LEU A 194 5.74 -18.20 -1.60
N LEU A 195 6.15 -18.06 -0.34
CA LEU A 195 6.10 -19.16 0.62
C LEU A 195 4.65 -19.64 0.86
N PRO A 196 4.35 -20.93 0.66
CA PRO A 196 3.01 -21.45 0.93
C PRO A 196 2.77 -21.52 2.45
N LEU A 197 1.64 -20.97 2.92
CA LEU A 197 1.32 -20.95 4.34
C LEU A 197 1.16 -22.34 4.98
N THR A 198 0.99 -23.39 4.17
CA THR A 198 0.92 -24.80 4.59
C THR A 198 2.27 -25.42 4.94
N HIS A 199 3.39 -24.75 4.61
CA HIS A 199 4.75 -25.24 4.86
C HIS A 199 5.53 -24.38 5.87
N VAL A 200 4.85 -23.44 6.52
CA VAL A 200 5.45 -22.51 7.48
C VAL A 200 4.63 -22.48 8.78
N TRP A 201 5.24 -21.95 9.83
CA TRP A 201 4.65 -21.83 11.16
C TRP A 201 5.02 -20.48 11.80
N PRO A 202 4.31 -19.98 12.83
CA PRO A 202 4.65 -18.72 13.48
C PRO A 202 6.04 -18.76 14.11
N ALA A 203 6.94 -17.89 13.65
CA ALA A 203 8.38 -18.03 13.90
C ALA A 203 8.80 -17.80 15.36
N ASP A 204 8.15 -16.89 16.07
CA ASP A 204 8.41 -16.56 17.47
C ASP A 204 7.41 -17.22 18.43
N ALA A 205 6.63 -18.22 17.97
CA ALA A 205 5.86 -19.08 18.85
C ALA A 205 6.76 -20.15 19.49
N LEU A 206 6.28 -20.81 20.54
CA LEU A 206 7.06 -21.82 21.27
C LEU A 206 6.50 -23.24 21.11
N ALA A 207 5.17 -23.40 21.11
CA ALA A 207 4.49 -24.66 20.85
C ALA A 207 3.22 -24.42 19.98
N PRO A 208 3.38 -23.94 18.73
CA PRO A 208 2.25 -23.61 17.86
C PRO A 208 1.58 -24.87 17.28
N ILE A 209 0.26 -24.94 17.35
CA ILE A 209 -0.55 -25.92 16.60
C ILE A 209 -1.66 -25.20 15.80
N PRO A 210 -2.10 -25.73 14.64
CA PRO A 210 -3.21 -25.13 13.90
C PRO A 210 -4.50 -25.15 14.70
N LEU A 211 -5.19 -24.01 14.79
CA LEU A 211 -6.44 -23.93 15.56
C LEU A 211 -7.55 -24.82 14.95
N ALA A 212 -7.57 -24.94 13.63
CA ALA A 212 -8.54 -25.78 12.92
C ALA A 212 -8.49 -27.24 13.39
N PHE A 213 -7.32 -27.77 13.73
CA PHE A 213 -7.16 -29.16 14.19
C PHE A 213 -7.83 -29.34 15.56
N VAL A 214 -7.61 -28.39 16.47
CA VAL A 214 -8.25 -28.38 17.79
C VAL A 214 -9.78 -28.32 17.66
N LEU A 215 -10.29 -27.39 16.83
CA LEU A 215 -11.74 -27.21 16.67
C LEU A 215 -12.42 -28.40 15.98
N GLN A 216 -11.78 -29.01 14.98
CA GLN A 216 -12.28 -30.23 14.34
C GLN A 216 -12.34 -31.41 15.32
N ALA A 217 -11.32 -31.58 16.17
CA ALA A 217 -11.33 -32.61 17.20
C ALA A 217 -12.42 -32.37 18.25
N LEU A 218 -12.67 -31.11 18.62
CA LEU A 218 -13.77 -30.76 19.53
C LEU A 218 -15.15 -30.99 18.91
N LEU A 219 -15.31 -30.76 17.60
CA LEU A 219 -16.55 -31.00 16.86
C LEU A 219 -16.90 -32.49 16.74
N ALA A 220 -15.89 -33.36 16.65
CA ALA A 220 -16.08 -34.81 16.66
C ALA A 220 -16.60 -35.31 18.03
N GLY A 221 -16.43 -34.51 19.09
CA GLY A 221 -16.85 -34.84 20.44
C GLY A 221 -15.89 -35.82 21.14
N GLY A 222 -16.32 -36.35 22.29
CA GLY A 222 -15.57 -37.34 23.05
C GLY A 222 -14.80 -36.81 24.27
N THR A 223 -14.04 -37.70 24.90
CA THR A 223 -13.24 -37.41 26.10
C THR A 223 -12.03 -36.54 25.75
N LEU A 224 -11.38 -35.94 26.77
CA LEU A 224 -10.13 -35.21 26.56
C LEU A 224 -9.07 -36.06 25.86
N GLU A 225 -8.97 -37.35 26.21
CA GLU A 225 -8.03 -38.29 25.61
C GLU A 225 -8.31 -38.49 24.11
N GLN A 226 -9.58 -38.68 23.74
CA GLN A 226 -9.98 -38.84 22.33
C GLN A 226 -9.69 -37.58 21.51
N VAL A 227 -10.02 -36.39 22.05
CA VAL A 227 -9.70 -35.10 21.43
C VAL A 227 -8.19 -34.94 21.25
N THR A 228 -7.40 -35.29 22.26
CA THR A 228 -5.94 -35.20 22.23
C THR A 228 -5.36 -36.14 21.17
N ALA A 229 -5.81 -37.39 21.13
CA ALA A 229 -5.37 -38.38 20.15
C ALA A 229 -5.69 -37.94 18.71
N GLN A 230 -6.87 -37.35 18.48
CA GLN A 230 -7.25 -36.83 17.17
C GLN A 230 -6.36 -35.65 16.74
N VAL A 231 -6.08 -34.70 17.64
CA VAL A 231 -5.16 -33.59 17.34
C VAL A 231 -3.76 -34.13 17.03
N GLN A 232 -3.25 -35.09 17.80
CA GLN A 232 -1.96 -35.74 17.53
C GLN A 232 -1.93 -36.40 16.15
N ALA A 233 -3.00 -37.09 15.74
CA ALA A 233 -3.10 -37.70 14.42
C ALA A 233 -3.13 -36.64 13.31
N GLN A 234 -3.85 -35.53 13.50
CA GLN A 234 -3.93 -34.45 12.51
C GLN A 234 -2.60 -33.69 12.34
N LEU A 235 -1.81 -33.55 13.40
CA LEU A 235 -0.48 -32.92 13.36
C LEU A 235 0.50 -33.67 12.45
N GLN A 236 0.36 -34.99 12.33
CA GLN A 236 1.18 -35.81 11.42
C GLN A 236 1.00 -35.44 9.93
N ARG A 237 -0.07 -34.69 9.59
CA ARG A 237 -0.33 -34.23 8.22
C ARG A 237 0.46 -32.99 7.83
N LEU A 238 1.09 -32.29 8.78
CA LEU A 238 1.87 -31.11 8.46
C LEU A 238 3.12 -31.54 7.66
N PRO A 239 3.42 -30.93 6.49
CA PRO A 239 4.52 -31.37 5.63
C PRO A 239 5.89 -31.43 6.33
N PHE A 240 6.11 -30.54 7.28
CA PHE A 240 7.33 -30.44 8.07
C PHE A 240 7.30 -31.25 9.37
N TRP A 241 6.19 -31.92 9.74
CA TRP A 241 6.05 -32.57 11.05
C TRP A 241 7.16 -33.57 11.35
N ALA A 242 7.51 -34.42 10.39
CA ALA A 242 8.53 -35.44 10.51
C ALA A 242 9.97 -34.90 10.32
N SER A 243 10.16 -33.61 10.05
CA SER A 243 11.50 -33.04 9.87
C SER A 243 12.34 -33.15 11.14
N GLU A 244 13.58 -33.63 10.98
CA GLU A 244 14.63 -33.60 12.00
C GLU A 244 15.62 -32.45 11.80
N ALA A 245 15.38 -31.57 10.81
CA ALA A 245 16.26 -30.48 10.45
C ALA A 245 15.71 -29.12 10.92
N GLY A 246 16.64 -28.21 11.22
CA GLY A 246 16.33 -26.82 11.56
C GLY A 246 15.76 -26.63 12.97
N SER A 247 15.00 -25.55 13.16
CA SER A 247 14.40 -25.19 14.46
C SER A 247 13.11 -25.95 14.81
N TRP A 248 12.51 -26.66 13.85
CA TRP A 248 11.24 -27.37 14.03
C TRP A 248 11.25 -28.49 15.09
N PRO A 249 12.28 -29.36 15.19
CA PRO A 249 12.28 -30.49 16.14
C PRO A 249 12.09 -30.04 17.60
N ALA A 250 12.68 -28.90 17.98
CA ALA A 250 12.54 -28.34 19.31
C ALA A 250 11.10 -27.89 19.61
N MET A 251 10.41 -27.28 18.63
CA MET A 251 9.00 -26.92 18.75
C MET A 251 8.11 -28.18 18.84
N ARG A 252 8.36 -29.17 17.98
CA ARG A 252 7.65 -30.46 17.98
C ARG A 252 7.75 -31.17 19.32
N ALA A 253 8.93 -31.17 19.95
CA ALA A 253 9.13 -31.74 21.28
C ALA A 253 8.28 -31.03 22.34
N ARG A 254 8.21 -29.68 22.32
CA ARG A 254 7.37 -28.89 23.23
C ARG A 254 5.88 -29.16 23.03
N ILE A 255 5.43 -29.26 21.78
CA ILE A 255 4.04 -29.62 21.44
C ILE A 255 3.71 -31.02 21.98
N THR A 256 4.58 -31.99 21.72
CA THR A 256 4.40 -33.38 22.17
C THR A 256 4.33 -33.47 23.70
N ALA A 257 5.19 -32.71 24.40
CA ALA A 257 5.14 -32.62 25.85
C ALA A 257 3.84 -31.99 26.35
N ALA A 258 3.39 -30.88 25.77
CA ALA A 258 2.14 -30.22 26.17
C ALA A 258 0.90 -31.12 25.98
N LEU A 259 0.90 -32.00 24.98
CA LEU A 259 -0.19 -32.94 24.75
C LEU A 259 -0.08 -34.22 25.61
N SER A 260 1.05 -34.46 26.28
CA SER A 260 1.26 -35.66 27.11
C SER A 260 0.69 -35.49 28.52
N PRO A 261 -0.16 -36.42 29.02
CA PRO A 261 -0.72 -36.36 30.37
C PRO A 261 0.31 -36.33 31.51
N THR A 262 1.53 -36.79 31.25
CA THR A 262 2.62 -36.87 32.25
C THR A 262 3.43 -35.57 32.34
N SER A 263 3.20 -34.60 31.46
CA SER A 263 3.96 -33.35 31.41
C SER A 263 3.36 -32.29 32.35
N PRO A 264 4.19 -31.47 33.03
CA PRO A 264 3.71 -30.32 33.80
C PRO A 264 2.98 -29.28 32.94
N THR A 265 3.28 -29.20 31.64
CA THR A 265 2.63 -28.28 30.69
C THR A 265 1.28 -28.79 30.17
N HIS A 266 0.86 -30.01 30.54
CA HIS A 266 -0.42 -30.58 30.12
C HIS A 266 -1.63 -29.80 30.64
N GLY A 267 -1.48 -29.14 31.80
CA GLY A 267 -2.54 -28.31 32.39
C GLY A 267 -3.00 -27.19 31.45
N ASP A 268 -2.09 -26.60 30.68
CA ASP A 268 -2.40 -25.53 29.73
C ASP A 268 -3.25 -26.05 28.56
N TRP A 269 -2.92 -27.23 28.04
CA TRP A 269 -3.72 -27.92 27.01
C TRP A 269 -5.12 -28.26 27.52
N VAL A 270 -5.22 -28.83 28.72
CA VAL A 270 -6.50 -29.16 29.37
C VAL A 270 -7.36 -27.90 29.50
N GLN A 271 -6.76 -26.80 29.98
CA GLN A 271 -7.46 -25.54 30.18
C GLN A 271 -7.94 -24.96 28.84
N LEU A 272 -7.11 -24.99 27.80
CA LEU A 272 -7.48 -24.56 26.45
C LEU A 272 -8.66 -25.37 25.90
N VAL A 273 -8.60 -26.69 25.98
CA VAL A 273 -9.67 -27.60 25.56
C VAL A 273 -10.96 -27.30 26.32
N GLN A 274 -10.91 -27.18 27.65
CA GLN A 274 -12.07 -26.86 28.48
C GLN A 274 -12.67 -25.49 28.14
N ARG A 275 -11.83 -24.49 27.84
CA ARG A 275 -12.25 -23.15 27.43
C ARG A 275 -12.98 -23.20 26.09
N LEU A 276 -12.40 -23.84 25.08
CA LEU A 276 -12.93 -23.88 23.71
C LEU A 276 -14.09 -24.88 23.52
N ARG A 277 -14.15 -25.97 24.29
CA ARG A 277 -15.17 -27.03 24.15
C ARG A 277 -16.59 -26.50 24.19
N ALA A 278 -16.89 -25.55 25.08
CA ALA A 278 -18.22 -24.93 25.18
C ALA A 278 -18.66 -24.22 23.90
N HIS A 279 -17.72 -23.77 23.05
CA HIS A 279 -18.00 -23.03 21.82
C HIS A 279 -17.98 -23.92 20.57
N ALA A 280 -17.27 -25.05 20.61
CA ALA A 280 -17.08 -25.95 19.48
C ALA A 280 -18.03 -27.16 19.49
N SER A 281 -18.44 -27.66 20.67
CA SER A 281 -19.22 -28.90 20.82
C SER A 281 -20.74 -28.79 20.56
N LEU A 282 -21.21 -27.64 20.06
CA LEU A 282 -22.64 -27.32 19.90
C LEU A 282 -23.48 -27.38 21.20
N GLU A 283 -22.87 -27.48 22.39
CA GLU A 283 -23.60 -27.40 23.65
C GLU A 283 -24.28 -26.03 23.79
N LEU A 284 -25.62 -26.03 23.97
CA LEU A 284 -26.52 -24.84 24.00
C LEU A 284 -26.14 -23.72 24.98
N ARG A 285 -25.13 -23.89 25.84
CA ARG A 285 -24.85 -23.02 27.00
C ARG A 285 -24.09 -21.73 26.67
N TYR A 286 -23.47 -21.64 25.50
CA TYR A 286 -22.75 -20.43 25.08
C TYR A 286 -22.97 -20.18 23.59
N GLY A 287 -23.53 -19.04 23.20
CA GLY A 287 -23.55 -18.70 21.78
C GLY A 287 -23.72 -17.20 21.55
N VAL A 288 -23.54 -16.81 20.30
CA VAL A 288 -23.58 -15.42 19.87
C VAL A 288 -25.03 -15.01 19.67
N PRO A 289 -25.50 -13.95 20.35
CA PRO A 289 -26.86 -13.46 20.15
C PRO A 289 -27.09 -13.02 18.71
N VAL A 290 -28.30 -13.24 18.21
CA VAL A 290 -28.74 -12.77 16.90
C VAL A 290 -29.95 -11.87 17.07
N MET A 291 -29.86 -10.68 16.50
CA MET A 291 -30.98 -9.76 16.34
C MET A 291 -31.53 -9.90 14.93
N LEU A 292 -32.73 -10.46 14.81
CA LEU A 292 -33.46 -10.52 13.55
C LEU A 292 -34.26 -9.23 13.39
N LEU A 293 -34.01 -8.51 12.30
CA LEU A 293 -34.86 -7.39 11.91
C LEU A 293 -36.21 -7.92 11.39
N PRO A 294 -37.31 -7.21 11.68
CA PRO A 294 -38.60 -7.53 11.09
C PRO A 294 -38.50 -7.40 9.57
N ASP A 295 -39.40 -8.08 8.86
CA ASP A 295 -39.43 -7.98 7.40
C ASP A 295 -39.87 -6.57 6.99
N THR A 296 -38.91 -5.72 6.63
CA THR A 296 -39.15 -4.32 6.24
C THR A 296 -39.45 -4.19 4.74
N HIS A 297 -40.26 -5.10 4.17
CA HIS A 297 -40.78 -4.92 2.83
C HIS A 297 -41.76 -3.74 2.80
N ARG A 298 -41.38 -2.64 2.13
CA ARG A 298 -42.31 -1.64 1.60
C ARG A 298 -42.01 -1.43 0.11
N PRO A 299 -42.83 -1.98 -0.81
CA PRO A 299 -42.65 -1.75 -2.23
C PRO A 299 -43.80 -0.91 -2.80
N GLU A 300 -43.71 0.43 -2.85
CA GLU A 300 -44.63 1.23 -3.71
C GLU A 300 -44.05 2.51 -4.33
N GLN A 301 -42.82 2.96 -4.01
CA GLN A 301 -42.23 4.12 -4.66
C GLN A 301 -40.85 3.79 -5.23
N ALA A 302 -40.73 3.77 -6.56
CA ALA A 302 -39.51 3.47 -7.31
C ALA A 302 -38.31 4.41 -7.03
N HIS A 303 -38.50 5.42 -6.18
CA HIS A 303 -37.50 6.44 -5.82
C HIS A 303 -37.26 6.59 -4.30
N ALA A 304 -37.80 5.69 -3.46
CA ALA A 304 -37.60 5.74 -2.01
C ALA A 304 -36.29 5.05 -1.58
N ILE A 305 -35.52 5.70 -0.70
CA ILE A 305 -34.27 5.17 -0.13
C ILE A 305 -34.57 3.89 0.70
N ASP A 306 -33.88 2.78 0.45
CA ASP A 306 -34.04 1.54 1.26
C ASP A 306 -33.69 1.84 2.73
N PRO A 307 -34.64 1.67 3.68
CA PRO A 307 -34.37 1.84 5.11
C PRO A 307 -33.20 0.97 5.62
N LEU A 308 -32.95 -0.20 5.01
CA LEU A 308 -31.80 -1.04 5.38
C LEU A 308 -30.47 -0.48 4.89
N GLU A 309 -30.42 0.25 3.75
CA GLU A 309 -29.20 0.99 3.37
C GLU A 309 -28.89 2.05 4.43
N THR A 310 -29.91 2.79 4.87
CA THR A 310 -29.77 3.80 5.94
C THR A 310 -29.30 3.18 7.25
N LEU A 311 -29.90 2.04 7.65
CA LEU A 311 -29.49 1.31 8.84
C LEU A 311 -28.05 0.80 8.71
N PHE A 312 -27.68 0.25 7.55
CA PHE A 312 -26.32 -0.23 7.28
C PHE A 312 -25.29 0.89 7.48
N ILE A 313 -25.55 2.08 6.95
CA ILE A 313 -24.67 3.24 7.13
C ILE A 313 -24.56 3.61 8.60
N ARG A 314 -25.68 3.68 9.32
CA ARG A 314 -25.71 4.06 10.75
C ARG A 314 -24.96 3.07 11.63
N VAL A 315 -25.13 1.77 11.40
CA VAL A 315 -24.47 0.74 12.20
C VAL A 315 -22.96 0.70 11.93
N ASN A 316 -22.55 0.89 10.68
CA ASN A 316 -21.13 0.88 10.30
C ASN A 316 -20.38 2.20 10.62
N GLN A 317 -21.06 3.24 11.11
CA GLN A 317 -20.41 4.47 11.60
C GLN A 317 -19.65 4.29 12.92
N ALA A 318 -20.04 3.33 13.76
CA ALA A 318 -19.44 3.08 15.08
C ALA A 318 -18.39 1.95 15.08
N GLY A 319 -18.33 1.13 14.03
CA GLY A 319 -17.35 0.03 13.87
C GLY A 319 -16.05 0.45 13.20
N THR A 320 -15.37 -0.47 12.49
CA THR A 320 -14.29 -0.09 11.57
C THR A 320 -14.90 0.75 10.46
N ARG A 321 -14.68 2.07 10.50
CA ARG A 321 -15.38 3.00 9.62
C ARG A 321 -15.20 2.66 8.15
N LEU A 322 -16.30 2.70 7.42
CA LEU A 322 -16.32 2.83 5.96
C LEU A 322 -16.16 4.33 5.68
N GLU A 323 -15.12 4.73 4.97
CA GLU A 323 -14.84 6.14 4.71
C GLU A 323 -14.96 6.45 3.21
N GLY A 324 -15.52 7.63 2.90
CA GLY A 324 -15.57 8.22 1.56
C GLY A 324 -15.95 7.24 0.43
N GLU A 325 -14.94 6.80 -0.31
CA GLU A 325 -15.07 5.98 -1.51
C GLU A 325 -15.66 4.59 -1.27
N GLU A 326 -15.39 3.98 -0.12
CA GLU A 326 -15.93 2.65 0.18
C GLU A 326 -17.46 2.71 0.40
N LEU A 327 -17.96 3.81 0.99
CA LEU A 327 -19.39 4.05 1.10
C LEU A 327 -20.01 4.32 -0.27
N ILE A 328 -19.34 5.09 -1.13
CA ILE A 328 -19.78 5.34 -2.51
C ILE A 328 -19.92 4.01 -3.27
N TYR A 329 -18.93 3.13 -3.18
CA TYR A 329 -19.01 1.82 -3.81
C TYR A 329 -20.12 0.95 -3.22
N SER A 330 -20.33 1.02 -1.90
CA SER A 330 -21.43 0.31 -1.23
C SER A 330 -22.81 0.77 -1.73
N ILE A 331 -23.00 2.08 -1.94
CA ILE A 331 -24.22 2.67 -2.51
C ILE A 331 -24.40 2.24 -3.98
N LEU A 332 -23.32 2.19 -4.77
CA LEU A 332 -23.40 1.67 -6.14
C LEU A 332 -23.92 0.23 -6.13
N LYS A 333 -23.39 -0.63 -5.26
CA LYS A 333 -23.78 -2.05 -5.15
C LYS A 333 -25.20 -2.25 -4.63
N SER A 334 -25.72 -1.34 -3.79
CA SER A 334 -27.12 -1.40 -3.34
C SER A 334 -28.10 -1.06 -4.46
N ASN A 335 -27.73 -0.13 -5.34
CA ASN A 335 -28.57 0.31 -6.46
C ASN A 335 -28.40 -0.57 -7.71
N TRP A 336 -27.22 -1.17 -7.91
CA TRP A 336 -26.87 -2.01 -9.05
C TRP A 336 -26.10 -3.26 -8.60
N THR A 337 -26.81 -4.37 -8.44
CA THR A 337 -26.25 -5.62 -7.85
C THR A 337 -25.21 -6.30 -8.73
N GLN A 338 -25.21 -6.06 -10.04
CA GLN A 338 -24.21 -6.61 -10.97
C GLN A 338 -22.92 -5.76 -11.02
N ALA A 339 -22.90 -4.58 -10.40
CA ALA A 339 -21.72 -3.69 -10.39
C ALA A 339 -20.42 -4.41 -10.04
N PRO A 340 -20.34 -5.27 -8.98
CA PRO A 340 -19.10 -5.95 -8.63
C PRO A 340 -18.51 -6.77 -9.77
N THR A 341 -19.35 -7.49 -10.52
CA THR A 341 -18.89 -8.32 -11.64
C THR A 341 -18.23 -7.49 -12.74
N PHE A 342 -18.74 -6.29 -13.00
CA PHE A 342 -18.11 -5.39 -13.98
C PHE A 342 -16.88 -4.71 -13.40
N ILE A 343 -16.95 -4.19 -12.17
CA ILE A 343 -15.81 -3.51 -11.52
C ILE A 343 -14.62 -4.46 -11.29
N GLU A 344 -14.86 -5.72 -10.96
CA GLU A 344 -13.79 -6.73 -10.83
C GLU A 344 -13.08 -6.99 -12.15
N ARG A 345 -13.81 -6.97 -13.29
CA ARG A 345 -13.20 -7.02 -14.64
C ARG A 345 -12.38 -5.77 -14.95
N LEU A 346 -12.69 -4.64 -14.31
CA LEU A 346 -11.93 -3.39 -14.40
C LEU A 346 -10.72 -3.34 -13.46
N GLY A 347 -10.62 -4.26 -12.49
CA GLY A 347 -9.56 -4.39 -11.51
C GLY A 347 -8.22 -4.75 -12.16
N GLN A 348 -7.67 -3.82 -12.93
CA GLN A 348 -6.55 -4.03 -13.83
C GLN A 348 -5.19 -3.76 -13.20
N ARG A 349 -5.01 -3.98 -11.90
CA ARG A 349 -3.81 -3.59 -11.13
C ARG A 349 -3.52 -2.08 -11.09
N LEU A 350 -4.39 -1.23 -11.65
CA LEU A 350 -4.21 0.22 -11.66
C LEU A 350 -4.80 0.89 -10.40
N LEU A 351 -5.96 0.43 -9.92
CA LEU A 351 -6.71 1.07 -8.83
C LEU A 351 -7.47 0.04 -8.00
N GLN A 352 -7.79 0.43 -6.76
CA GLN A 352 -8.80 -0.25 -5.97
C GLN A 352 -10.22 -0.02 -6.53
N PRO A 353 -11.14 -1.00 -6.42
CA PRO A 353 -12.53 -0.86 -6.86
C PRO A 353 -13.23 0.44 -6.41
N PRO A 354 -13.14 0.88 -5.14
CA PRO A 354 -13.82 2.11 -4.71
C PRO A 354 -13.29 3.37 -5.41
N ARG A 355 -11.96 3.48 -5.56
CA ARG A 355 -11.30 4.60 -6.27
C ARG A 355 -11.69 4.62 -7.74
N LEU A 356 -11.81 3.45 -8.36
CA LEU A 356 -12.25 3.31 -9.74
C LEU A 356 -13.67 3.86 -9.92
N VAL A 357 -14.60 3.49 -9.04
CA VAL A 357 -15.98 3.99 -9.06
C VAL A 357 -16.00 5.51 -8.88
N MET A 358 -15.17 6.07 -7.99
CA MET A 358 -15.05 7.51 -7.83
C MET A 358 -14.59 8.20 -9.13
N LEU A 359 -13.57 7.67 -9.82
CA LEU A 359 -13.08 8.24 -11.08
C LEU A 359 -14.10 8.08 -12.22
N ALA A 360 -14.76 6.93 -12.33
CA ALA A 360 -15.82 6.69 -13.30
C ALA A 360 -16.99 7.66 -13.11
N SER A 361 -17.41 7.87 -11.85
CA SER A 361 -18.45 8.84 -11.50
C SER A 361 -18.05 10.25 -11.95
N ARG A 362 -16.80 10.64 -11.69
CA ARG A 362 -16.28 11.95 -12.08
C ARG A 362 -16.18 12.13 -13.60
N LEU A 363 -15.87 11.07 -14.35
CA LEU A 363 -15.86 11.08 -15.83
C LEU A 363 -17.28 11.23 -16.40
N VAL A 364 -18.27 10.56 -15.80
CA VAL A 364 -19.68 10.73 -16.19
C VAL A 364 -20.14 12.15 -15.89
N LEU A 365 -19.81 12.71 -14.73
CA LEU A 365 -20.10 14.13 -14.44
C LEU A 365 -19.43 15.07 -15.45
N ALA A 366 -18.21 14.78 -15.89
CA ALA A 366 -17.53 15.57 -16.93
C ALA A 366 -18.25 15.54 -18.28
N GLN A 367 -18.88 14.42 -18.63
CA GLN A 367 -19.71 14.31 -19.85
C GLN A 367 -21.01 15.11 -19.73
N MET A 368 -21.54 15.25 -18.51
CA MET A 368 -22.78 15.98 -18.22
C MET A 368 -22.54 17.49 -18.04
N GLN A 369 -21.29 17.91 -18.06
CA GLN A 369 -20.89 19.26 -17.75
C GLN A 369 -21.35 20.27 -18.82
N ALA A 370 -21.97 21.38 -18.42
CA ALA A 370 -22.40 22.42 -19.36
C ALA A 370 -21.20 23.12 -20.04
N ALA A 371 -21.42 23.72 -21.21
CA ALA A 371 -20.35 24.39 -21.97
C ALA A 371 -19.74 25.60 -21.24
N GLY A 372 -20.50 26.27 -20.36
CA GLY A 372 -20.04 27.42 -19.58
C GLY A 372 -19.22 27.09 -18.34
N GLU A 373 -19.14 25.82 -17.93
CA GLU A 373 -18.39 25.43 -16.73
C GLU A 373 -16.91 25.18 -17.04
N THR A 374 -16.03 25.92 -16.38
CA THR A 374 -14.59 25.92 -16.69
C THR A 374 -13.75 25.07 -15.74
N ALA A 375 -14.27 24.70 -14.57
CA ALA A 375 -13.57 23.85 -13.60
C ALA A 375 -13.83 22.36 -13.87
N PRO A 376 -12.88 21.45 -13.58
CA PRO A 376 -13.17 20.02 -13.61
C PRO A 376 -14.22 19.67 -12.55
N PRO A 377 -15.14 18.71 -12.81
CA PRO A 377 -16.12 18.29 -11.83
C PRO A 377 -15.40 17.73 -10.58
N THR A 378 -15.90 18.06 -9.40
CA THR A 378 -15.37 17.49 -8.14
C THR A 378 -15.85 16.05 -7.99
N ALA A 379 -15.04 15.21 -7.34
CA ALA A 379 -15.51 13.89 -6.93
C ALA A 379 -16.70 14.05 -5.96
N PRO A 380 -17.83 13.36 -6.19
CA PRO A 380 -18.99 13.50 -5.33
C PRO A 380 -18.68 12.92 -3.94
N ASP A 381 -19.10 13.62 -2.89
CA ASP A 381 -19.14 13.03 -1.56
C ASP A 381 -20.26 11.97 -1.45
N VAL A 382 -20.32 11.24 -0.32
CA VAL A 382 -21.31 10.17 -0.11
C VAL A 382 -22.76 10.67 -0.24
N ALA A 383 -23.05 11.87 0.24
CA ALA A 383 -24.40 12.43 0.22
C ALA A 383 -24.80 12.87 -1.19
N GLN A 384 -23.88 13.53 -1.90
CA GLN A 384 -24.05 13.91 -3.30
C GLN A 384 -24.19 12.69 -4.20
N PHE A 385 -23.33 11.68 -4.02
CA PHE A 385 -23.41 10.44 -4.80
C PHE A 385 -24.74 9.72 -4.59
N ARG A 386 -25.24 9.62 -3.34
CA ARG A 386 -26.58 9.07 -3.08
C ARG A 386 -27.68 9.83 -3.82
N ARG A 387 -27.65 11.17 -3.78
CA ARG A 387 -28.64 11.99 -4.52
C ARG A 387 -28.57 11.77 -6.03
N LEU A 388 -27.36 11.63 -6.58
CA LEU A 388 -27.14 11.34 -8.00
C LEU A 388 -27.67 9.95 -8.39
N MET A 389 -27.46 8.93 -7.56
CA MET A 389 -27.94 7.56 -7.83
C MET A 389 -29.47 7.42 -7.80
N HIS A 390 -30.17 8.25 -7.02
CA HIS A 390 -31.63 8.25 -6.92
C HIS A 390 -32.31 9.34 -7.78
N ASP A 391 -31.60 9.94 -8.73
CA ASP A 391 -32.11 11.02 -9.61
C ASP A 391 -32.72 12.22 -8.85
N GLN A 392 -32.23 12.49 -7.63
CA GLN A 392 -32.68 13.62 -6.81
C GLN A 392 -31.93 14.93 -7.13
N ALA A 393 -30.97 14.89 -8.05
CA ALA A 393 -30.23 16.05 -8.54
C ALA A 393 -30.71 16.44 -9.94
N SER A 394 -31.62 17.42 -10.03
CA SER A 394 -32.26 17.83 -11.28
C SER A 394 -31.28 18.20 -12.40
N GLN A 395 -30.15 18.83 -12.06
CA GLN A 395 -29.09 19.19 -13.01
C GLN A 395 -28.34 17.98 -13.59
N HIS A 396 -28.45 16.80 -12.98
CA HIS A 396 -27.74 15.58 -13.37
C HIS A 396 -28.69 14.38 -13.52
N SER A 397 -29.89 14.61 -14.05
CA SER A 397 -30.85 13.54 -14.29
C SER A 397 -30.29 12.46 -15.22
N GLY A 398 -30.55 11.18 -14.88
CA GLY A 398 -30.06 10.02 -15.61
C GLY A 398 -28.59 9.67 -15.33
N PHE A 399 -28.00 10.23 -14.26
CA PHE A 399 -26.61 9.92 -13.87
C PHE A 399 -26.41 8.43 -13.64
N ALA A 400 -27.30 7.78 -12.89
CA ALA A 400 -27.18 6.35 -12.56
C ALA A 400 -27.10 5.47 -13.82
N GLN A 401 -28.00 5.70 -14.78
CA GLN A 401 -28.04 4.96 -16.04
C GLN A 401 -26.77 5.19 -16.89
N ARG A 402 -26.26 6.44 -16.93
CA ARG A 402 -25.00 6.76 -17.62
C ARG A 402 -23.81 6.11 -16.97
N LEU A 403 -23.75 6.08 -15.63
CA LEU A 403 -22.68 5.43 -14.88
C LEU A 403 -22.67 3.91 -15.12
N GLU A 404 -23.83 3.27 -15.06
CA GLU A 404 -23.98 1.85 -15.38
C GLU A 404 -23.50 1.55 -16.80
N THR A 405 -24.01 2.30 -17.79
CA THR A 405 -23.62 2.14 -19.20
C THR A 405 -22.11 2.33 -19.38
N PHE A 406 -21.55 3.39 -18.78
CA PHE A 406 -20.12 3.68 -18.86
C PHE A 406 -19.26 2.53 -18.29
N ILE A 407 -19.63 2.00 -17.12
CA ILE A 407 -18.91 0.89 -16.48
C ILE A 407 -19.01 -0.39 -17.33
N GLN A 408 -20.19 -0.68 -17.89
CA GLN A 408 -20.43 -1.89 -18.68
C GLN A 408 -19.69 -1.89 -20.02
N SER A 409 -19.61 -0.75 -20.72
CA SER A 409 -19.10 -0.69 -22.11
C SER A 409 -17.75 0.01 -22.26
N THR A 410 -17.54 1.13 -21.58
CA THR A 410 -16.47 2.09 -21.92
C THR A 410 -15.30 1.99 -20.95
N ALA A 411 -15.58 1.77 -19.68
CA ALA A 411 -14.58 1.79 -18.62
C ALA A 411 -13.49 0.71 -18.83
N VAL A 412 -13.85 -0.49 -19.30
CA VAL A 412 -12.88 -1.58 -19.48
C VAL A 412 -11.78 -1.14 -20.42
N THR A 413 -12.12 -0.72 -21.62
CA THR A 413 -11.15 -0.28 -22.62
C THR A 413 -10.39 0.95 -22.14
N LEU A 414 -11.08 1.96 -21.61
CA LEU A 414 -10.45 3.22 -21.19
C LEU A 414 -9.39 3.02 -20.10
N PHE A 415 -9.73 2.31 -19.02
CA PHE A 415 -8.79 2.06 -17.93
C PHE A 415 -7.65 1.11 -18.37
N THR A 416 -7.92 0.20 -19.32
CA THR A 416 -6.88 -0.62 -19.96
C THR A 416 -5.87 0.23 -20.71
N ASP A 417 -6.35 1.14 -21.56
CA ASP A 417 -5.51 2.00 -22.36
C ASP A 417 -4.64 2.88 -21.47
N VAL A 418 -5.23 3.50 -20.45
CA VAL A 418 -4.48 4.33 -19.51
C VAL A 418 -3.45 3.51 -18.75
N ARG A 419 -3.79 2.29 -18.28
CA ARG A 419 -2.79 1.40 -17.68
C ARG A 419 -1.65 1.11 -18.66
N ARG A 420 -1.97 0.71 -19.89
CA ARG A 420 -0.96 0.38 -20.91
C ARG A 420 -0.08 1.58 -21.23
N LEU A 421 -0.66 2.76 -21.40
CA LEU A 421 0.07 4.00 -21.61
C LEU A 421 1.11 4.24 -20.51
N LEU A 422 0.73 3.98 -19.25
CA LEU A 422 1.62 4.13 -18.10
C LEU A 422 2.67 3.02 -18.01
N THR A 423 2.30 1.76 -18.23
CA THR A 423 3.13 0.61 -17.79
C THR A 423 3.57 -0.36 -18.88
N ASP A 424 3.04 -0.28 -20.11
CA ASP A 424 3.31 -1.27 -21.17
C ASP A 424 4.67 -0.98 -21.85
N PRO A 425 5.70 -1.85 -21.69
CA PRO A 425 7.01 -1.63 -22.29
C PRO A 425 7.03 -1.93 -23.81
N THR A 426 5.94 -2.47 -24.38
CA THR A 426 5.86 -2.76 -25.82
C THR A 426 5.44 -1.55 -26.66
N LEU A 427 4.83 -0.53 -26.02
CA LEU A 427 4.46 0.71 -26.67
C LEU A 427 5.70 1.60 -26.93
N PRO A 428 5.66 2.54 -27.91
CA PRO A 428 6.80 3.40 -28.23
C PRO A 428 7.40 4.12 -27.00
N GLY A 429 8.73 4.13 -26.88
CA GLY A 429 9.42 4.65 -25.68
C GLY A 429 9.22 3.78 -24.44
N GLY A 430 8.99 2.48 -24.60
CA GLY A 430 8.67 1.53 -23.54
C GLY A 430 9.74 1.36 -22.48
N GLU A 431 11.00 1.67 -22.79
CA GLU A 431 12.09 1.77 -21.82
C GLU A 431 11.85 2.85 -20.74
N HIS A 432 10.87 3.73 -20.95
CA HIS A 432 10.44 4.78 -20.02
C HIS A 432 9.10 4.48 -19.34
N ALA A 433 8.50 3.30 -19.57
CA ALA A 433 7.27 2.89 -18.90
C ALA A 433 7.43 2.93 -17.37
N LEU A 434 6.36 3.30 -16.68
CA LEU A 434 6.33 3.29 -15.22
C LEU A 434 6.13 1.86 -14.71
N PRO A 435 6.85 1.44 -13.66
CA PRO A 435 6.55 0.18 -13.00
C PRO A 435 5.13 0.26 -12.40
N GLN A 436 4.46 -0.90 -12.30
CA GLN A 436 3.05 -0.98 -11.88
C GLN A 436 2.76 -0.26 -10.55
N VAL A 437 3.70 -0.29 -9.61
CA VAL A 437 3.61 0.42 -8.33
C VAL A 437 3.48 1.94 -8.50
N LEU A 438 4.18 2.56 -9.45
CA LEU A 438 4.10 4.00 -9.67
C LEU A 438 2.82 4.41 -10.39
N ALA A 439 2.31 3.57 -11.30
CA ALA A 439 1.00 3.79 -11.91
C ALA A 439 -0.12 3.71 -10.87
N TYR A 440 -0.02 2.78 -9.91
CA TYR A 440 -0.93 2.71 -8.77
C TYR A 440 -0.81 3.92 -7.83
N GLU A 441 0.42 4.34 -7.49
CA GLU A 441 0.65 5.52 -6.66
C GLU A 441 0.05 6.80 -7.28
N LEU A 442 0.13 6.96 -8.60
CA LEU A 442 -0.52 8.07 -9.31
C LEU A 442 -2.03 8.09 -9.04
N GLY A 443 -2.69 6.93 -9.15
CA GLY A 443 -4.12 6.82 -8.88
C GLY A 443 -4.52 7.05 -7.43
N GLN A 444 -3.65 6.68 -6.50
CA GLN A 444 -3.95 6.73 -5.07
C GLN A 444 -3.55 8.04 -4.39
N LYS A 445 -2.43 8.65 -4.78
CA LYS A 445 -1.89 9.88 -4.20
C LYS A 445 -2.35 11.14 -4.94
N THR A 446 -2.55 11.07 -6.25
CA THR A 446 -2.88 12.23 -7.10
C THR A 446 -4.03 11.94 -8.06
N PRO A 447 -5.22 11.58 -7.53
CA PRO A 447 -6.38 11.16 -8.33
C PRO A 447 -6.83 12.22 -9.34
N ASP A 448 -6.60 13.52 -9.11
CA ASP A 448 -6.90 14.59 -10.06
C ASP A 448 -6.04 14.54 -11.33
N VAL A 449 -4.76 14.16 -11.20
CA VAL A 449 -3.85 14.01 -12.34
C VAL A 449 -4.24 12.78 -13.16
N LEU A 450 -4.57 11.67 -12.49
CA LEU A 450 -5.08 10.49 -13.18
C LEU A 450 -6.45 10.76 -13.84
N PHE A 451 -7.31 11.53 -13.19
CA PHE A 451 -8.59 11.95 -13.77
C PHE A 451 -8.40 12.75 -15.06
N LEU A 452 -7.45 13.70 -15.08
CA LEU A 452 -7.11 14.45 -16.29
C LEU A 452 -6.67 13.51 -17.42
N LEU A 453 -5.82 12.52 -17.11
CA LEU A 453 -5.35 11.52 -18.08
C LEU A 453 -6.49 10.65 -18.62
N LEU A 454 -7.39 10.19 -17.75
CA LEU A 454 -8.57 9.42 -18.15
C LEU A 454 -9.51 10.24 -19.03
N ALA A 455 -9.77 11.50 -18.67
CA ALA A 455 -10.63 12.38 -19.45
C ALA A 455 -10.05 12.65 -20.85
N TRP A 456 -8.73 12.86 -20.95
CA TRP A 456 -8.03 13.02 -22.23
C TRP A 456 -8.11 11.74 -23.08
N ALA A 457 -7.83 10.57 -22.49
CA ALA A 457 -7.89 9.30 -23.21
C ALA A 457 -9.31 9.01 -23.70
N GLN A 458 -10.33 9.38 -22.92
CA GLN A 458 -11.72 9.27 -23.31
C GLN A 458 -12.05 10.19 -24.50
N GLN A 459 -11.57 11.44 -24.51
CA GLN A 459 -11.76 12.35 -25.64
C GLN A 459 -11.07 11.84 -26.92
N MET A 460 -9.87 11.26 -26.82
CA MET A 460 -9.21 10.62 -27.96
C MET A 460 -10.08 9.50 -28.54
N ARG A 461 -10.60 8.61 -27.69
CA ARG A 461 -11.51 7.54 -28.12
C ARG A 461 -12.77 8.08 -28.78
N GLN A 462 -13.37 9.13 -28.23
CA GLN A 462 -14.55 9.81 -28.80
C GLN A 462 -14.24 10.46 -30.16
N ALA A 463 -13.00 10.90 -30.37
CA ALA A 463 -12.50 11.41 -31.64
C ALA A 463 -12.07 10.31 -32.63
N GLY A 464 -12.27 9.02 -32.31
CA GLY A 464 -11.86 7.89 -33.14
C GLY A 464 -10.36 7.61 -33.13
N GLN A 465 -9.62 8.17 -32.19
CA GLN A 465 -8.16 7.98 -32.05
C GLN A 465 -7.85 6.96 -30.95
N ASP A 466 -6.78 6.18 -31.15
CA ASP A 466 -6.26 5.26 -30.14
C ASP A 466 -5.27 6.00 -29.21
N PRO A 467 -5.56 6.14 -27.90
CA PRO A 467 -4.61 6.74 -26.96
C PRO A 467 -3.25 6.03 -26.93
N CYS A 468 -3.19 4.73 -27.20
CA CYS A 468 -1.95 3.95 -27.19
C CYS A 468 -1.09 4.13 -28.47
N ALA A 469 -1.59 4.83 -29.49
CA ALA A 469 -0.89 5.04 -30.76
C ALA A 469 0.09 6.24 -30.73
N LEU A 470 0.35 6.85 -29.56
CA LEU A 470 1.34 7.91 -29.42
C LEU A 470 2.74 7.44 -29.84
N ASN A 471 3.50 8.32 -30.50
CA ASN A 471 4.91 8.06 -30.75
C ASN A 471 5.74 8.18 -29.46
N ALA A 472 7.01 7.75 -29.52
CA ALA A 472 7.88 7.71 -28.35
C ALA A 472 8.06 9.08 -27.67
N LEU A 473 8.18 10.17 -28.45
CA LEU A 473 8.34 11.52 -27.90
C LEU A 473 7.06 12.00 -27.19
N GLN A 474 5.89 11.79 -27.81
CA GLN A 474 4.60 12.14 -27.25
C GLN A 474 4.32 11.37 -25.95
N ARG A 475 4.59 10.06 -25.93
CA ARG A 475 4.40 9.25 -24.73
C ARG A 475 5.35 9.66 -23.61
N ARG A 476 6.63 9.90 -23.91
CA ARG A 476 7.61 10.40 -22.92
C ARG A 476 7.18 11.74 -22.35
N ALA A 477 6.74 12.68 -23.19
CA ALA A 477 6.22 13.97 -22.75
C ALA A 477 4.96 13.83 -21.87
N LEU A 478 4.04 12.92 -22.21
CA LEU A 478 2.88 12.58 -21.38
C LEU A 478 3.31 12.08 -20.01
N LEU A 479 4.20 11.07 -19.96
CA LEU A 479 4.72 10.52 -18.71
C LEU A 479 5.45 11.59 -17.89
N GLY A 480 6.23 12.45 -18.55
CA GLY A 480 6.91 13.58 -17.93
C GLY A 480 5.95 14.58 -17.33
N PHE A 481 4.88 14.93 -18.05
CA PHE A 481 3.85 15.86 -17.60
C PHE A 481 3.15 15.35 -16.33
N ILE A 482 2.64 14.11 -16.37
CA ILE A 482 1.88 13.54 -15.25
C ILE A 482 2.77 13.28 -14.03
N THR A 483 4.03 12.85 -14.23
CA THR A 483 4.95 12.61 -13.11
C THR A 483 5.45 13.93 -12.52
N ALA A 484 5.71 14.95 -13.33
CA ALA A 484 6.05 16.29 -12.84
C ALA A 484 4.93 16.86 -11.95
N LEU A 485 3.68 16.77 -12.39
CA LEU A 485 2.55 17.19 -11.57
C LEU A 485 2.38 16.32 -10.33
N SER A 486 2.50 15.00 -10.48
CA SER A 486 2.26 14.09 -9.36
C SER A 486 3.35 14.11 -8.29
N TRP A 487 4.60 14.42 -8.66
CA TRP A 487 5.76 14.28 -7.79
C TRP A 487 6.30 15.60 -7.27
N PHE A 488 6.07 16.69 -7.99
CA PHE A 488 6.67 17.99 -7.66
C PHE A 488 5.67 19.14 -7.57
N ALA A 489 4.39 18.97 -7.97
CA ALA A 489 3.45 20.07 -7.82
C ALA A 489 3.01 20.20 -6.34
N PRO A 490 3.05 21.43 -5.77
CA PRO A 490 2.51 21.66 -4.43
C PRO A 490 1.00 21.45 -4.38
N HIS A 491 0.30 21.73 -5.49
CA HIS A 491 -1.14 21.58 -5.62
C HIS A 491 -1.51 20.88 -6.94
N PRO A 492 -1.33 19.55 -7.05
CA PRO A 492 -1.58 18.80 -8.28
C PRO A 492 -3.01 18.97 -8.83
N HIS A 493 -4.00 19.09 -7.94
CA HIS A 493 -5.40 19.33 -8.31
C HIS A 493 -5.62 20.69 -8.99
N ARG A 494 -4.95 21.76 -8.52
CA ARG A 494 -5.01 23.09 -9.15
C ARG A 494 -4.29 23.10 -10.49
N ALA A 495 -3.11 22.49 -10.55
CA ALA A 495 -2.36 22.35 -11.80
C ALA A 495 -3.16 21.59 -12.88
N ALA A 496 -3.82 20.49 -12.51
CA ALA A 496 -4.70 19.74 -13.42
C ALA A 496 -5.93 20.58 -13.84
N ALA A 497 -6.53 21.32 -12.91
CA ALA A 497 -7.66 22.21 -13.21
C ALA A 497 -7.28 23.34 -14.18
N ALA A 498 -6.06 23.87 -14.13
CA ALA A 498 -5.58 24.95 -14.99
C ALA A 498 -5.60 24.60 -16.49
N VAL A 499 -5.51 23.31 -16.84
CA VAL A 499 -5.53 22.82 -18.23
C VAL A 499 -6.87 22.22 -18.65
N TRP A 500 -7.83 22.08 -17.71
CA TRP A 500 -9.14 21.51 -17.98
C TRP A 500 -9.94 22.26 -19.07
N PRO A 501 -10.04 23.61 -19.06
CA PRO A 501 -10.74 24.33 -20.12
C PRO A 501 -10.15 24.05 -21.50
N ARG A 502 -8.81 23.93 -21.58
CA ARG A 502 -8.13 23.69 -22.86
C ARG A 502 -8.38 22.27 -23.35
N LEU A 503 -8.43 21.27 -22.47
CA LEU A 503 -8.78 19.90 -22.83
C LEU A 503 -10.19 19.84 -23.43
N ARG A 504 -11.17 20.50 -22.79
CA ARG A 504 -12.56 20.53 -23.28
C ARG A 504 -12.72 21.19 -24.64
N ALA A 505 -11.90 22.20 -24.94
CA ALA A 505 -11.98 22.98 -26.18
C ALA A 505 -11.02 22.52 -27.29
N LEU A 506 -10.24 21.46 -27.07
CA LEU A 506 -9.22 21.03 -28.02
C LEU A 506 -9.85 20.34 -29.25
N PRO A 507 -9.48 20.70 -30.49
CA PRO A 507 -9.94 19.97 -31.66
C PRO A 507 -9.28 18.57 -31.72
N ALA A 508 -9.96 17.61 -32.35
CA ALA A 508 -9.54 16.22 -32.41
C ALA A 508 -8.07 16.03 -32.85
N HIS A 509 -7.63 16.73 -33.90
CA HIS A 509 -6.27 16.58 -34.44
C HIS A 509 -5.15 17.09 -33.50
N GLU A 510 -5.48 17.90 -32.48
CA GLU A 510 -4.52 18.39 -31.50
C GLU A 510 -4.41 17.49 -30.26
N LEU A 511 -5.32 16.52 -30.06
CA LEU A 511 -5.40 15.74 -28.81
C LEU A 511 -4.10 14.99 -28.50
N ALA A 512 -3.43 14.43 -29.51
CA ALA A 512 -2.13 13.76 -29.36
C ALA A 512 -1.00 14.69 -28.89
N HIS A 513 -1.20 16.01 -28.97
CA HIS A 513 -0.26 17.05 -28.52
C HIS A 513 -0.71 17.76 -27.24
N PHE A 514 -1.74 17.25 -26.55
CA PHE A 514 -2.26 17.88 -25.34
C PHE A 514 -1.20 18.00 -24.22
N PHE A 515 -0.47 16.93 -23.94
CA PHE A 515 0.61 16.91 -22.95
C PHE A 515 1.90 17.52 -23.51
N SER A 516 1.87 18.83 -23.72
CA SER A 516 2.95 19.61 -24.31
C SER A 516 3.25 20.88 -23.52
N ARG A 517 4.28 21.62 -23.96
CA ARG A 517 4.74 22.86 -23.32
C ARG A 517 3.62 23.87 -23.04
N PRO A 518 2.76 24.28 -24.00
CA PRO A 518 1.81 25.37 -23.74
C PRO A 518 0.85 25.05 -22.58
N GLN A 519 0.52 23.77 -22.40
CA GLN A 519 -0.35 23.26 -21.35
C GLN A 519 0.41 23.19 -20.04
N PHE A 520 1.67 22.76 -20.06
CA PHE A 520 2.51 22.73 -18.86
C PHE A 520 2.79 24.15 -18.34
N LEU A 521 3.00 25.13 -19.24
CA LEU A 521 3.14 26.54 -18.86
C LEU A 521 1.89 27.09 -18.16
N ARG A 522 0.68 26.63 -18.53
CA ARG A 522 -0.55 26.97 -17.80
C ARG A 522 -0.57 26.38 -16.40
N CYS A 523 -0.02 25.19 -16.20
CA CYS A 523 0.14 24.60 -14.87
C CYS A 523 1.17 25.36 -14.01
N LEU A 524 2.20 25.95 -14.63
CA LEU A 524 3.23 26.76 -13.96
C LEU A 524 2.77 28.18 -13.61
N ALA A 525 1.62 28.61 -14.13
CA ALA A 525 1.03 29.90 -13.80
C ALA A 525 0.79 30.05 -12.30
N LEU A 526 0.97 31.25 -11.77
CA LEU A 526 0.59 31.54 -10.39
C LEU A 526 -0.93 31.49 -10.25
N GLY A 527 -1.39 30.82 -9.20
CA GLY A 527 -2.79 30.80 -8.81
C GLY A 527 -3.18 32.06 -8.02
N PRO A 528 -4.39 32.09 -7.45
CA PRO A 528 -4.85 33.18 -6.59
C PRO A 528 -3.83 33.47 -5.48
N GLN A 529 -3.61 34.75 -5.19
CA GLN A 529 -2.66 35.24 -4.17
C GLN A 529 -1.19 34.87 -4.46
N GLY A 530 -0.83 34.58 -5.71
CA GLY A 530 0.56 34.25 -6.08
C GLY A 530 0.98 32.84 -5.70
N ALA A 531 0.03 31.95 -5.37
CA ALA A 531 0.33 30.58 -4.96
C ALA A 531 0.86 29.73 -6.13
N LEU A 532 1.90 28.92 -5.88
CA LEU A 532 2.39 27.96 -6.85
C LEU A 532 1.37 26.84 -7.08
N GLN A 533 1.05 26.54 -8.35
CA GLN A 533 0.15 25.44 -8.72
C GLN A 533 0.95 24.19 -9.07
N ALA A 534 1.86 24.32 -10.03
CA ALA A 534 2.92 23.37 -10.31
C ALA A 534 4.29 23.99 -10.01
N CYS A 535 5.31 23.15 -9.86
CA CYS A 535 6.66 23.60 -9.54
C CYS A 535 7.51 23.74 -10.81
N PRO A 536 8.16 24.90 -11.04
CA PRO A 536 9.19 25.03 -12.06
C PRO A 536 10.35 24.07 -11.81
N LEU A 537 10.72 23.27 -12.82
CA LEU A 537 11.73 22.22 -12.69
C LEU A 537 13.05 22.67 -13.33
N PRO A 538 14.08 23.02 -12.54
CA PRO A 538 15.35 23.48 -13.10
C PRO A 538 16.02 22.38 -13.93
N PRO A 539 16.70 22.71 -15.03
CA PRO A 539 17.50 21.74 -15.77
C PRO A 539 18.55 21.07 -14.88
N PRO A 540 18.93 19.80 -15.14
CA PRO A 540 19.93 19.09 -14.34
C PRO A 540 21.24 19.85 -14.18
N ALA A 541 21.72 20.54 -15.23
CA ALA A 541 22.92 21.36 -15.16
C ALA A 541 22.82 22.54 -14.16
N VAL A 542 21.62 23.14 -14.03
CA VAL A 542 21.35 24.21 -13.05
C VAL A 542 21.38 23.61 -11.64
N LEU A 543 20.70 22.48 -11.42
CA LEU A 543 20.71 21.78 -10.13
C LEU A 543 22.12 21.37 -9.71
N GLU A 544 22.88 20.73 -10.60
CA GLU A 544 24.25 20.29 -10.34
C GLU A 544 25.15 21.48 -9.99
N LYS A 545 24.99 22.62 -10.67
CA LYS A 545 25.74 23.84 -10.35
C LYS A 545 25.35 24.42 -8.99
N ILE A 546 24.08 24.38 -8.61
CA ILE A 546 23.64 24.81 -7.26
C ILE A 546 24.26 23.93 -6.18
N ILE A 547 24.21 22.60 -6.36
CA ILE A 547 24.83 21.64 -5.43
C ILE A 547 26.35 21.83 -5.39
N ALA A 548 27.00 22.10 -6.51
CA ALA A 548 28.41 22.45 -6.56
C ALA A 548 28.69 23.73 -5.76
N ASP A 549 28.02 24.82 -6.07
CA ASP A 549 28.31 26.15 -5.51
C ASP A 549 27.91 26.29 -4.04
N ARG A 550 26.98 25.47 -3.53
CA ARG A 550 26.45 25.59 -2.15
C ARG A 550 26.86 24.45 -1.22
N VAL A 551 27.10 23.26 -1.76
CA VAL A 551 27.32 22.06 -0.94
C VAL A 551 28.74 21.56 -1.07
N THR A 552 29.22 21.31 -2.29
CA THR A 552 30.50 20.60 -2.49
C THR A 552 31.69 21.51 -2.81
N ARG A 553 31.44 22.79 -3.13
CA ARG A 553 32.44 23.85 -3.41
C ARG A 553 31.95 25.24 -2.95
N PRO A 554 31.46 25.41 -1.72
CA PRO A 554 31.00 26.71 -1.21
C PRO A 554 32.12 27.74 -1.21
N ARG A 555 31.79 28.98 -1.59
CA ARG A 555 32.68 30.17 -1.50
C ARG A 555 32.17 31.10 -0.39
N GLY A 556 33.05 31.57 0.51
CA GLY A 556 32.70 32.54 1.55
C GLY A 556 33.64 32.56 2.77
N ASP A 557 33.34 33.43 3.74
CA ASP A 557 34.16 33.75 4.92
C ASP A 557 34.14 32.65 6.01
N TYR A 558 33.26 31.67 5.87
CA TYR A 558 33.02 30.58 6.84
C TYR A 558 33.97 29.37 6.64
N GLY A 559 34.95 29.47 5.74
CA GLY A 559 35.80 28.36 5.30
C GLY A 559 35.09 27.45 4.28
N GLY A 560 35.83 26.50 3.70
CA GLY A 560 35.35 25.70 2.54
C GLY A 560 35.06 24.23 2.85
N PHE A 561 34.19 23.60 2.05
CA PHE A 561 33.90 22.15 2.10
C PHE A 561 35.16 21.26 2.15
N ASN A 562 36.22 21.69 1.45
CA ASN A 562 37.50 20.97 1.38
C ASN A 562 38.34 21.06 2.68
N ASP A 563 38.02 21.98 3.58
CA ASP A 563 38.59 22.03 4.93
C ASP A 563 37.60 21.42 5.93
N ALA A 564 37.96 20.26 6.49
CA ALA A 564 37.13 19.52 7.43
C ALA A 564 36.94 20.23 8.79
N HIS A 565 37.78 21.23 9.10
CA HIS A 565 37.69 22.05 10.32
C HIS A 565 36.94 23.36 10.11
N SER A 566 36.56 23.68 8.88
CA SER A 566 35.86 24.92 8.56
C SER A 566 34.51 25.05 9.27
N SER A 567 34.06 26.30 9.46
CA SER A 567 32.78 26.56 10.10
C SER A 567 31.58 26.11 9.24
N PHE A 568 31.78 25.84 7.95
CA PHE A 568 30.84 25.13 7.07
C PHE A 568 30.30 23.84 7.71
N TRP A 569 31.20 22.98 8.21
CA TRP A 569 30.79 21.68 8.78
C TRP A 569 30.09 21.82 10.13
N LYS A 570 30.43 22.86 10.89
CA LYS A 570 29.88 23.10 12.24
C LYS A 570 28.53 23.80 12.22
N ASN A 571 28.35 24.75 11.31
CA ASN A 571 27.23 25.68 11.27
C ASN A 571 26.30 25.45 10.06
N TRP A 572 26.39 24.29 9.42
CA TRP A 572 25.50 23.93 8.33
C TRP A 572 24.04 24.03 8.76
N ASP A 573 23.26 24.77 7.99
CA ASP A 573 21.81 24.83 8.08
C ASP A 573 21.20 24.68 6.69
N TRP A 574 20.33 23.68 6.51
CA TRP A 574 19.72 23.38 5.22
C TRP A 574 18.99 24.58 4.62
N TYR A 575 18.24 25.30 5.45
CA TYR A 575 17.39 26.39 5.01
C TYR A 575 18.23 27.61 4.62
N GLU A 576 19.12 28.08 5.49
CA GLU A 576 19.98 29.24 5.23
C GLU A 576 20.94 29.00 4.04
N TRP A 577 21.55 27.82 3.98
CA TRP A 577 22.63 27.53 3.04
C TRP A 577 22.15 27.02 1.69
N LEU A 578 21.08 26.22 1.63
CA LEU A 578 20.56 25.71 0.35
C LEU A 578 19.33 26.46 -0.14
N GLN A 579 18.42 26.91 0.75
CA GLN A 579 17.10 27.41 0.34
C GLN A 579 16.99 28.94 0.29
N GLN A 580 17.56 29.67 1.26
CA GLN A 580 17.42 31.13 1.36
C GLN A 580 18.38 31.91 0.45
N SER A 581 19.67 31.55 0.42
CA SER A 581 20.63 32.32 -0.39
C SER A 581 20.59 31.84 -1.84
N HIS A 582 19.81 32.51 -2.68
CA HIS A 582 19.65 32.17 -4.09
C HIS A 582 20.99 32.19 -4.84
N PRO A 583 21.48 31.05 -5.36
CA PRO A 583 22.65 31.03 -6.23
C PRO A 583 22.36 31.88 -7.47
N GLY A 584 23.37 32.63 -7.95
CA GLY A 584 23.23 33.47 -9.15
C GLY A 584 22.64 32.69 -10.34
N VAL A 585 23.13 31.45 -10.55
CA VAL A 585 22.61 30.56 -11.62
C VAL A 585 21.11 30.27 -11.52
N LEU A 586 20.58 30.10 -10.30
CA LEU A 586 19.15 29.83 -10.11
C LEU A 586 18.33 31.09 -10.36
N LYS A 587 18.79 32.24 -9.87
CA LYS A 587 18.18 33.55 -10.12
C LYS A 587 18.15 33.85 -11.62
N ASP A 588 19.25 33.63 -12.32
CA ASP A 588 19.38 33.86 -13.76
C ASP A 588 18.43 32.95 -14.55
N TRP A 589 18.32 31.67 -14.14
CA TRP A 589 17.38 30.73 -14.75
C TRP A 589 15.93 31.18 -14.59
N PHE A 590 15.49 31.50 -13.38
CA PHE A 590 14.13 32.03 -13.15
C PHE A 590 13.86 33.30 -13.95
N THR A 591 14.82 34.22 -13.96
CA THR A 591 14.71 35.50 -14.68
C THR A 591 14.54 35.29 -16.18
N SER A 592 15.24 34.31 -16.74
CA SER A 592 15.25 34.07 -18.19
C SER A 592 14.10 33.18 -18.68
N HIS A 593 13.40 32.46 -17.78
CA HIS A 593 12.46 31.40 -18.18
C HIS A 593 11.08 31.46 -17.53
N ILE A 594 10.96 31.99 -16.31
CA ILE A 594 9.75 31.84 -15.48
C ILE A 594 9.14 33.18 -15.12
N ASP A 595 9.95 34.21 -14.89
CA ASP A 595 9.45 35.51 -14.43
C ASP A 595 8.51 36.19 -15.43
N ASP A 596 8.74 36.05 -16.74
CA ASP A 596 7.84 36.59 -17.76
C ASP A 596 6.48 35.89 -17.69
N LEU A 597 6.47 34.57 -17.52
CA LEU A 597 5.23 33.81 -17.31
C LEU A 597 4.47 34.36 -16.09
N TRP A 598 5.14 34.49 -14.94
CA TRP A 598 4.51 34.96 -13.70
C TRP A 598 4.07 36.42 -13.72
N ARG A 599 4.68 37.27 -14.56
CA ARG A 599 4.24 38.65 -14.78
C ARG A 599 2.95 38.75 -15.60
N HIS A 600 2.69 37.78 -16.48
CA HIS A 600 1.60 37.84 -17.46
C HIS A 600 0.44 36.86 -17.18
N THR A 601 0.47 36.14 -16.06
CA THR A 601 -0.45 35.02 -15.81
C THR A 601 -1.89 35.36 -15.45
N THR A 602 -2.31 36.63 -15.44
CA THR A 602 -3.72 37.00 -15.26
C THR A 602 -4.12 38.27 -16.02
N PRO A 603 -5.07 38.18 -16.98
CA PRO A 603 -5.76 39.35 -17.54
C PRO A 603 -6.70 40.07 -16.54
N ASP A 604 -7.15 39.36 -15.50
CA ASP A 604 -8.21 39.80 -14.56
C ASP A 604 -7.73 40.08 -13.12
N GLN A 605 -6.42 40.09 -12.85
CA GLN A 605 -5.89 40.43 -11.53
C GLN A 605 -4.88 41.56 -11.63
N ALA A 606 -4.92 42.47 -10.65
CA ALA A 606 -3.94 43.54 -10.51
C ALA A 606 -2.52 42.95 -10.56
N PRO A 607 -1.54 43.65 -11.18
CA PRO A 607 -0.17 43.18 -11.20
C PRO A 607 0.28 42.85 -9.77
N PRO A 608 0.98 41.73 -9.55
CA PRO A 608 1.49 41.41 -8.22
C PRO A 608 2.36 42.57 -7.69
N GLU A 609 2.28 42.84 -6.39
CA GLU A 609 3.09 43.87 -5.72
C GLU A 609 4.60 43.70 -6.03
N ALA A 610 5.33 44.82 -6.05
CA ALA A 610 6.78 44.81 -6.27
C ALA A 610 7.47 43.89 -5.24
N GLY A 611 7.96 42.72 -5.69
CA GLY A 611 8.62 41.71 -4.84
C GLY A 611 7.96 40.33 -4.82
N ALA A 612 6.74 40.17 -5.35
CA ALA A 612 6.04 38.88 -5.36
C ALA A 612 6.79 37.78 -6.13
N SER A 613 7.42 38.11 -7.27
CA SER A 613 8.22 37.14 -8.04
C SER A 613 9.43 36.63 -7.24
N THR A 614 10.06 37.48 -6.43
CA THR A 614 11.18 37.06 -5.57
C THR A 614 10.71 36.06 -4.51
N SER A 615 9.56 36.32 -3.88
CA SER A 615 8.93 35.40 -2.94
C SER A 615 8.53 34.08 -3.61
N ALA A 616 7.94 34.12 -4.81
CA ALA A 616 7.56 32.94 -5.57
C ALA A 616 8.77 32.08 -5.99
N ARG A 617 9.90 32.70 -6.36
CA ARG A 617 11.17 31.99 -6.65
C ARG A 617 11.67 31.22 -5.43
N ALA A 618 11.65 31.85 -4.24
CA ALA A 618 12.08 31.22 -2.99
C ALA A 618 11.17 30.03 -2.63
N GLN A 619 9.85 30.22 -2.69
CA GLN A 619 8.87 29.16 -2.46
C GLN A 619 9.05 28.00 -3.45
N ALA A 620 9.28 28.30 -4.73
CA ALA A 620 9.44 27.27 -5.76
C ALA A 620 10.68 26.43 -5.53
N TRP A 621 11.81 27.09 -5.21
CA TRP A 621 13.07 26.40 -4.94
C TRP A 621 13.02 25.60 -3.63
N GLN A 622 12.47 26.17 -2.56
CA GLN A 622 12.27 25.47 -1.30
C GLN A 622 11.43 24.20 -1.53
N HIS A 623 10.26 24.34 -2.15
CA HIS A 623 9.40 23.21 -2.45
C HIS A 623 10.09 22.15 -3.31
N PHE A 624 10.73 22.57 -4.41
CA PHE A 624 11.45 21.67 -5.31
C PHE A 624 12.53 20.87 -4.58
N SER A 625 13.40 21.55 -3.82
CA SER A 625 14.52 20.93 -3.13
C SER A 625 14.06 19.96 -2.04
N ASP A 626 13.03 20.32 -1.26
CA ASP A 626 12.45 19.44 -0.24
C ASP A 626 11.78 18.21 -0.85
N GLN A 627 11.02 18.39 -1.94
CA GLN A 627 10.41 17.27 -2.65
C GLN A 627 11.50 16.34 -3.22
N LEU A 628 12.48 16.89 -3.95
CA LEU A 628 13.54 16.10 -4.55
C LEU A 628 14.33 15.29 -3.52
N TRP A 629 14.61 15.87 -2.35
CA TRP A 629 15.36 15.22 -1.28
C TRP A 629 14.73 13.89 -0.84
N GLY A 630 13.40 13.82 -0.79
CA GLY A 630 12.64 12.67 -0.28
C GLY A 630 11.90 11.84 -1.33
N GLN A 631 11.99 12.17 -2.63
CA GLN A 631 11.07 11.63 -3.64
C GLN A 631 11.34 10.17 -4.05
N LYS A 632 10.85 9.24 -3.24
CA LYS A 632 10.95 7.79 -3.44
C LYS A 632 10.36 7.30 -4.76
N SER A 633 9.33 7.97 -5.30
CA SER A 633 8.75 7.59 -6.60
C SER A 633 9.74 7.83 -7.75
N LEU A 634 10.58 8.88 -7.66
CA LEU A 634 11.65 9.13 -8.62
C LEU A 634 12.75 8.07 -8.52
N LEU A 635 13.12 7.66 -7.29
CA LEU A 635 14.04 6.54 -7.08
C LEU A 635 13.52 5.24 -7.71
N LEU A 636 12.25 4.88 -7.49
CA LEU A 636 11.66 3.70 -8.14
C LEU A 636 11.64 3.81 -9.66
N TYR A 637 11.39 4.99 -10.22
CA TYR A 637 11.43 5.20 -11.66
C TYR A 637 12.84 4.97 -12.22
N THR A 638 13.88 5.45 -11.54
CA THR A 638 15.27 5.20 -11.98
C THR A 638 15.66 3.72 -11.87
N GLN A 639 15.08 2.99 -10.91
CA GLN A 639 15.26 1.54 -10.74
C GLN A 639 14.20 0.67 -11.46
N ARG A 640 13.32 1.25 -12.30
CA ARG A 640 12.11 0.58 -12.84
C ARG A 640 12.33 -0.81 -13.44
N HIS A 641 13.34 -0.93 -14.31
CA HIS A 641 13.67 -2.20 -14.98
C HIS A 641 14.04 -3.31 -13.97
N TRP A 642 14.64 -2.93 -12.85
CA TRP A 642 15.00 -3.86 -11.79
C TRP A 642 13.79 -4.24 -10.94
N ILE A 643 12.94 -3.27 -10.59
CA ILE A 643 11.71 -3.53 -9.83
C ILE A 643 10.80 -4.52 -10.57
N GLU A 644 10.60 -4.31 -11.87
CA GLU A 644 9.79 -5.21 -12.71
C GLU A 644 10.42 -6.60 -12.84
N ARG A 645 11.76 -6.67 -12.98
CA ARG A 645 12.49 -7.93 -13.04
C ARG A 645 12.42 -8.72 -11.73
N TRP A 646 12.54 -8.04 -10.59
CA TRP A 646 12.55 -8.69 -9.28
C TRP A 646 11.16 -9.13 -8.83
N PHE A 647 10.12 -8.38 -9.19
CA PHE A 647 8.78 -8.56 -8.68
C PHE A 647 7.71 -8.48 -9.78
N PRO A 648 7.77 -9.33 -10.82
CA PRO A 648 6.83 -9.27 -11.95
C PRO A 648 5.38 -9.56 -11.55
N GLU A 649 5.18 -10.32 -10.46
CA GLU A 649 3.85 -10.67 -9.96
C GLU A 649 3.31 -9.70 -8.89
N TYR A 650 4.11 -8.71 -8.46
CA TYR A 650 3.68 -7.78 -7.43
C TYR A 650 2.51 -6.93 -7.91
N ASP A 651 1.43 -6.97 -7.13
CA ASP A 651 0.19 -6.28 -7.44
C ASP A 651 -0.16 -5.32 -6.29
N PRO A 652 0.14 -4.02 -6.45
CA PRO A 652 -0.12 -3.03 -5.40
C PRO A 652 -1.62 -2.80 -5.14
N THR A 653 -2.51 -3.40 -5.94
CA THR A 653 -3.97 -3.35 -5.71
C THR A 653 -4.48 -4.44 -4.77
N GLN A 654 -3.63 -5.32 -4.25
CA GLN A 654 -4.08 -6.30 -3.26
C GLN A 654 -4.18 -5.66 -1.86
N PRO A 655 -5.33 -5.75 -1.15
CA PRO A 655 -5.54 -5.09 0.15
C PRO A 655 -4.49 -5.42 1.22
N ASP A 656 -3.95 -6.63 1.20
CA ASP A 656 -2.89 -7.12 2.11
C ASP A 656 -1.48 -6.66 1.70
N GLN A 657 -1.31 -6.01 0.55
CA GLN A 657 -0.05 -5.48 0.03
C GLN A 657 0.02 -3.95 0.07
N MET A 658 -1.03 -3.28 0.56
CA MET A 658 -1.15 -1.81 0.54
C MET A 658 -0.24 -1.06 1.53
N GLU A 659 0.19 -1.69 2.63
CA GLU A 659 1.03 -1.03 3.63
C GLU A 659 2.50 -0.99 3.18
N ASP A 660 3.21 0.07 3.53
CA ASP A 660 4.65 0.27 3.24
C ASP A 660 5.55 -0.90 3.72
N HIS A 661 5.04 -1.72 4.64
CA HIS A 661 5.72 -2.88 5.21
C HIS A 661 5.41 -4.20 4.51
N ASN A 662 4.50 -4.19 3.52
CA ASN A 662 4.01 -5.36 2.79
C ASN A 662 4.49 -5.39 1.32
N ARG A 663 5.28 -4.40 0.88
CA ARG A 663 6.00 -4.45 -0.40
C ARG A 663 7.18 -5.43 -0.34
N PRO A 664 7.59 -6.03 -1.47
CA PRO A 664 8.62 -7.07 -1.47
C PRO A 664 10.07 -6.52 -1.45
N TRP A 665 10.25 -5.19 -1.41
CA TRP A 665 11.55 -4.51 -1.26
C TRP A 665 11.59 -3.59 -0.03
N ASP A 666 12.80 -3.27 0.41
CA ASP A 666 13.06 -2.28 1.46
C ASP A 666 13.71 -1.01 0.90
N TRP A 667 13.72 0.05 1.70
CA TRP A 667 14.56 1.23 1.47
C TRP A 667 15.91 1.02 2.14
N ASP A 668 16.86 0.44 1.41
CA ASP A 668 18.22 0.24 1.90
C ASP A 668 19.03 1.53 1.83
N HIS A 669 19.84 1.78 2.86
CA HIS A 669 20.85 2.83 2.84
C HIS A 669 22.15 2.26 2.28
N ILE A 670 22.66 2.85 1.20
CA ILE A 670 23.93 2.47 0.59
C ILE A 670 25.06 2.68 1.62
N PHE A 671 25.12 3.87 2.21
CA PHE A 671 25.92 4.14 3.41
C PHE A 671 25.12 3.84 4.68
N PRO A 672 25.56 2.90 5.54
CA PRO A 672 24.75 2.40 6.65
C PRO A 672 24.69 3.36 7.85
N GLN A 673 23.58 3.28 8.58
CA GLN A 673 23.33 4.10 9.79
C GLN A 673 24.28 3.82 10.96
N ARG A 674 24.99 2.68 10.97
CA ARG A 674 25.89 2.27 12.07
C ARG A 674 26.95 3.32 12.43
N TYR A 675 27.39 4.09 11.45
CA TYR A 675 28.42 5.12 11.63
C TYR A 675 27.86 6.42 12.23
N PHE A 676 26.53 6.54 12.26
CA PHE A 676 25.79 7.66 12.84
C PHE A 676 25.21 7.35 14.23
N LYS A 677 25.01 6.06 14.54
CA LYS A 677 24.37 5.60 15.78
C LYS A 677 25.34 4.85 16.70
N THR A 678 25.10 4.93 18.00
CA THR A 678 25.78 4.11 19.01
C THR A 678 25.26 2.68 18.97
N GLU A 679 25.96 1.76 19.63
CA GLU A 679 25.56 0.34 19.76
C GLU A 679 24.19 0.19 20.44
N HIS A 680 23.80 1.16 21.27
CA HIS A 680 22.48 1.22 21.93
C HIS A 680 21.42 1.97 21.10
N GLY A 681 21.72 2.33 19.85
CA GLY A 681 20.78 2.98 18.92
C GLY A 681 20.62 4.49 19.07
N GLY A 682 21.33 5.13 20.01
CA GLY A 682 21.32 6.59 20.18
C GLY A 682 22.17 7.30 19.12
N SER A 683 21.85 8.56 18.79
CA SER A 683 22.66 9.35 17.85
C SER A 683 24.05 9.64 18.43
N ARG A 684 25.10 9.49 17.61
CA ARG A 684 26.45 9.91 17.98
C ARG A 684 26.54 11.43 18.04
N ARG A 685 27.29 11.93 19.02
CA ARG A 685 27.54 13.37 19.20
C ARG A 685 28.58 13.86 18.18
N ASN A 686 28.58 15.17 17.91
CA ASN A 686 29.56 15.87 17.06
C ASN A 686 29.61 15.42 15.59
N ILE A 687 28.59 14.71 15.10
CA ILE A 687 28.41 14.47 13.67
C ILE A 687 27.83 15.75 13.04
N PRO A 688 28.47 16.34 12.01
CA PRO A 688 27.94 17.49 11.29
C PRO A 688 26.49 17.30 10.79
N ALA A 689 25.65 18.33 10.93
CA ALA A 689 24.23 18.28 10.52
C ALA A 689 24.06 17.94 9.03
N ILE A 690 24.92 18.50 8.17
CA ILE A 690 24.95 18.21 6.73
C ILE A 690 25.03 16.71 6.41
N LEU A 691 25.74 15.92 7.23
CA LEU A 691 25.85 14.48 7.01
C LEU A 691 24.53 13.79 7.30
N TRP A 692 23.80 14.20 8.33
CA TRP A 692 22.46 13.68 8.63
C TRP A 692 21.46 14.05 7.53
N ASP A 693 21.46 15.31 7.10
CA ASP A 693 20.55 15.80 6.06
C ASP A 693 20.74 15.01 4.76
N TRP A 694 21.96 14.89 4.25
CA TRP A 694 22.19 14.15 3.01
C TRP A 694 22.06 12.64 3.18
N HIS A 695 22.45 12.07 4.33
CA HIS A 695 22.32 10.64 4.60
C HIS A 695 20.88 10.15 4.50
N ALA A 696 19.90 10.95 4.91
CA ALA A 696 18.49 10.59 4.85
C ALA A 696 17.82 10.88 3.48
N SER A 697 18.52 11.52 2.55
CA SER A 697 18.01 11.79 1.20
C SER A 697 17.91 10.52 0.34
N ILE A 698 17.10 10.56 -0.73
CA ILE A 698 17.03 9.48 -1.72
C ILE A 698 18.39 9.20 -2.39
N GLY A 699 19.33 10.14 -2.35
CA GLY A 699 20.70 9.97 -2.86
C GLY A 699 21.45 8.84 -2.17
N ASN A 700 21.14 8.53 -0.91
CA ASN A 700 21.70 7.41 -0.15
C ASN A 700 20.78 6.17 -0.15
N LEU A 701 19.55 6.28 -0.66
CA LEU A 701 18.58 5.19 -0.65
C LEU A 701 18.55 4.44 -1.98
N ARG A 702 18.30 3.14 -1.89
CA ARG A 702 17.92 2.28 -3.01
C ARG A 702 16.73 1.41 -2.61
N ALA A 703 15.79 1.21 -3.53
CA ALA A 703 14.82 0.13 -3.41
C ALA A 703 15.57 -1.19 -3.65
N TRP A 704 15.52 -2.09 -2.68
CA TRP A 704 16.35 -3.29 -2.72
C TRP A 704 15.60 -4.53 -2.24
N PRO A 705 15.77 -5.71 -2.87
CA PRO A 705 15.06 -6.91 -2.43
C PRO A 705 15.32 -7.21 -0.97
N LEU A 706 14.26 -7.53 -0.22
CA LEU A 706 14.34 -7.73 1.23
C LEU A 706 15.44 -8.74 1.61
N GLU A 707 15.56 -9.84 0.87
CA GLU A 707 16.59 -10.86 1.14
C GLU A 707 18.01 -10.33 0.91
N ALA A 708 18.21 -9.61 -0.20
CA ALA A 708 19.52 -9.04 -0.59
C ALA A 708 19.96 -7.91 0.34
N ASN A 709 19.06 -7.01 0.73
CA ASN A 709 19.37 -5.86 1.61
C ASN A 709 19.99 -6.35 2.91
N ARG A 710 19.35 -7.37 3.45
CA ARG A 710 19.74 -7.89 4.74
C ARG A 710 21.10 -8.62 4.64
N ALA A 711 21.49 -9.16 3.48
CA ALA A 711 22.78 -9.87 3.31
C ALA A 711 23.95 -8.88 3.44
N ASP A 712 23.73 -7.66 2.96
CA ASP A 712 24.67 -6.55 3.04
C ASP A 712 24.84 -6.03 4.48
N GLN A 713 23.86 -6.21 5.37
CA GLN A 713 23.87 -5.70 6.75
C GLN A 713 24.40 -4.25 6.84
N ASP A 714 25.33 -4.05 7.77
CA ASP A 714 26.01 -2.81 8.10
C ASP A 714 27.35 -2.67 7.34
N THR A 715 27.56 -3.42 6.25
CA THR A 715 28.83 -3.36 5.50
C THR A 715 29.04 -2.00 4.83
N SER A 716 30.31 -1.66 4.58
CA SER A 716 30.67 -0.40 3.91
C SER A 716 30.13 -0.37 2.48
N PRO A 717 29.87 0.82 1.90
CA PRO A 717 29.45 0.92 0.50
C PRO A 717 30.38 0.20 -0.47
N GLN A 718 31.70 0.27 -0.25
CA GLN A 718 32.68 -0.45 -1.08
C GLN A 718 32.41 -1.95 -1.09
N ALA A 719 32.22 -2.55 0.08
CA ALA A 719 31.93 -3.98 0.20
C ALA A 719 30.56 -4.32 -0.42
N LYS A 720 29.53 -3.53 -0.10
CA LYS A 720 28.16 -3.69 -0.65
C LYS A 720 28.12 -3.64 -2.17
N LEU A 721 29.03 -2.93 -2.82
CA LEU A 721 28.95 -2.66 -4.25
C LEU A 721 30.01 -3.41 -5.06
N SER A 722 31.03 -3.98 -4.42
CA SER A 722 32.13 -4.70 -5.09
C SER A 722 31.95 -6.22 -5.11
N HIS A 723 31.06 -6.77 -4.28
CA HIS A 723 30.89 -8.21 -4.12
C HIS A 723 29.42 -8.61 -4.23
N ALA A 724 29.10 -9.39 -5.26
CA ALA A 724 27.81 -10.05 -5.35
C ALA A 724 27.77 -11.26 -4.40
N SER A 725 26.64 -11.46 -3.75
CA SER A 725 26.34 -12.66 -2.96
C SER A 725 25.48 -13.63 -3.76
N ASP A 726 25.39 -14.88 -3.32
CA ASP A 726 24.44 -15.86 -3.86
C ASP A 726 23.00 -15.32 -3.84
N THR A 727 22.68 -14.49 -2.86
CA THR A 727 21.37 -13.85 -2.73
C THR A 727 21.16 -12.82 -3.83
N THR A 728 22.11 -11.90 -4.07
CA THR A 728 21.96 -10.90 -5.15
C THR A 728 21.97 -11.56 -6.53
N ALA A 729 22.72 -12.66 -6.70
CA ALA A 729 22.72 -13.46 -7.92
C ALA A 729 21.34 -14.03 -8.26
N ARG A 730 20.56 -14.51 -7.27
CA ARG A 730 19.16 -14.95 -7.47
C ARG A 730 18.24 -13.84 -8.00
N TYR A 731 18.55 -12.58 -7.69
CA TYR A 731 17.84 -11.41 -8.20
C TYR A 731 18.43 -10.87 -9.52
N GLY A 732 19.26 -11.65 -10.22
CA GLY A 732 19.86 -11.25 -11.48
C GLY A 732 20.98 -10.22 -11.35
N MET A 733 21.62 -10.14 -10.18
CA MET A 733 22.80 -9.30 -9.91
C MET A 733 24.00 -10.19 -9.52
N PRO A 734 24.59 -10.94 -10.46
CA PRO A 734 25.67 -11.89 -10.19
C PRO A 734 27.04 -11.24 -10.03
N ASP A 735 27.18 -9.93 -10.30
CA ASP A 735 28.47 -9.22 -10.27
C ASP A 735 28.33 -7.78 -9.77
N ALA A 736 29.47 -7.15 -9.46
CA ALA A 736 29.55 -5.77 -8.97
C ALA A 736 28.96 -4.74 -9.96
N LYS A 737 29.11 -4.99 -11.27
CA LYS A 737 28.63 -4.08 -12.32
C LYS A 737 27.10 -4.01 -12.32
N THR A 738 26.44 -5.17 -12.27
CA THR A 738 24.98 -5.28 -12.22
C THR A 738 24.43 -4.78 -10.88
N GLN A 739 25.12 -5.03 -9.76
CA GLN A 739 24.73 -4.52 -8.44
C GLN A 739 24.81 -2.99 -8.34
N CYS A 740 25.87 -2.39 -8.90
CA CYS A 740 25.98 -0.93 -9.03
C CYS A 740 24.89 -0.36 -9.93
N ALA A 741 24.66 -0.98 -11.09
CA ALA A 741 23.62 -0.54 -12.02
C ALA A 741 22.22 -0.59 -11.39
N ALA A 742 21.93 -1.66 -10.63
CA ALA A 742 20.70 -1.78 -9.85
C ALA A 742 20.57 -0.71 -8.77
N SER A 743 21.68 -0.15 -8.29
CA SER A 743 21.72 0.94 -7.33
C SER A 743 21.78 2.33 -7.99
N CYS A 744 21.55 2.45 -9.30
CA CYS A 744 21.70 3.69 -10.09
C CYS A 744 23.13 4.27 -10.04
N MET A 745 24.14 3.40 -10.12
CA MET A 745 25.56 3.74 -10.07
C MET A 745 26.34 3.00 -11.16
N ALA A 746 27.51 3.53 -11.53
CA ALA A 746 28.45 2.86 -12.43
C ALA A 746 29.62 2.26 -11.64
N TYR A 747 29.83 0.95 -11.75
CA TYR A 747 30.99 0.29 -11.15
C TYR A 747 32.30 0.82 -11.76
N GLN A 748 33.22 1.29 -10.92
CA GLN A 748 34.46 1.95 -11.34
C GLN A 748 34.26 3.14 -12.29
N GLY A 749 33.05 3.71 -12.32
CA GLY A 749 32.71 4.89 -13.11
C GLY A 749 32.82 6.18 -12.29
N GLU A 750 32.20 7.25 -12.82
CA GLU A 750 32.18 8.54 -12.15
C GLU A 750 31.55 8.45 -10.75
N GLY A 751 32.28 8.94 -9.74
CA GLY A 751 31.83 8.96 -8.35
C GLY A 751 31.95 7.63 -7.60
N TRP A 752 32.42 6.55 -8.24
CA TRP A 752 32.71 5.28 -7.58
C TRP A 752 33.70 5.44 -6.42
N GLN A 753 34.77 6.19 -6.66
CA GLN A 753 35.81 6.41 -5.65
C GLN A 753 35.28 7.14 -4.42
N ASP A 754 34.38 8.12 -4.60
CA ASP A 754 33.74 8.81 -3.48
C ASP A 754 32.95 7.83 -2.59
N TRP A 755 32.32 6.80 -3.14
CA TRP A 755 31.66 5.76 -2.34
C TRP A 755 32.66 4.87 -1.59
N CYS A 756 33.78 4.52 -2.22
CA CYS A 756 34.84 3.73 -1.60
C CYS A 756 35.48 4.49 -0.41
N ASP A 757 35.67 5.79 -0.57
CA ASP A 757 36.35 6.63 0.42
C ASP A 757 35.46 7.06 1.59
N THR A 758 34.17 6.68 1.58
CA THR A 758 33.24 6.99 2.68
C THR A 758 33.59 6.28 3.98
N VAL A 759 34.24 5.13 3.92
CA VAL A 759 34.69 4.34 5.08
C VAL A 759 36.19 4.07 4.93
N PRO A 760 37.05 4.72 5.72
CA PRO A 760 38.49 4.50 5.66
C PRO A 760 38.87 3.03 5.94
N ALA A 761 39.94 2.54 5.31
CA ALA A 761 40.45 1.18 5.52
C ALA A 761 40.71 0.87 7.01
N GLY A 762 41.22 1.86 7.75
CA GLY A 762 41.46 1.73 9.19
C GLY A 762 40.19 1.43 10.02
N VAL A 763 39.00 1.80 9.53
CA VAL A 763 37.74 1.46 10.22
C VAL A 763 37.36 0.00 9.96
N ALA A 764 37.76 -0.55 8.81
CA ALA A 764 37.51 -1.94 8.45
C ALA A 764 38.46 -2.91 9.17
N ASP A 765 39.74 -2.52 9.36
CA ASP A 765 40.74 -3.32 10.08
C ASP A 765 40.75 -3.09 11.61
N GLY A 766 39.96 -2.12 12.10
CA GLY A 766 39.79 -1.81 13.52
C GLY A 766 40.80 -0.81 14.11
N SER A 767 41.74 -0.29 13.31
CA SER A 767 42.69 0.74 13.73
C SER A 767 42.07 2.14 13.91
N LEU A 768 40.90 2.39 13.32
CA LEU A 768 40.11 3.62 13.49
C LEU A 768 38.73 3.31 14.11
N PRO A 769 38.21 4.21 14.95
CA PRO A 769 36.91 4.01 15.58
C PRO A 769 35.76 4.12 14.57
N THR A 770 34.65 3.43 14.87
CA THR A 770 33.40 3.52 14.08
C THR A 770 32.74 4.90 14.09
N TYR A 771 33.16 5.79 14.99
CA TYR A 771 32.73 7.19 15.06
C TYR A 771 33.68 8.18 14.37
N TYR A 772 34.56 7.72 13.47
CA TYR A 772 35.49 8.58 12.73
C TYR A 772 34.83 9.81 12.09
N LEU A 773 33.55 9.73 11.70
CA LEU A 773 32.78 10.87 11.18
C LEU A 773 32.60 12.01 12.19
N ALA A 774 32.78 11.79 13.48
CA ALA A 774 32.69 12.82 14.53
C ALA A 774 33.99 13.62 14.70
N ASP A 775 35.13 13.08 14.28
CA ASP A 775 36.43 13.74 14.38
C ASP A 775 36.88 14.26 12.99
N PRO A 776 37.01 15.58 12.77
CA PRO A 776 37.51 16.12 11.51
C PRO A 776 38.92 15.65 11.14
N ALA A 777 39.80 15.39 12.12
CA ALA A 777 41.17 14.96 11.86
C ALA A 777 41.25 13.53 11.32
N GLN A 778 40.34 12.66 11.76
CA GLN A 778 40.29 11.25 11.35
C GLN A 778 39.33 11.00 10.18
N GLY A 779 38.21 11.70 10.14
CA GLY A 779 37.12 11.47 9.20
C GLY A 779 36.93 12.55 8.14
N GLY A 780 37.73 13.62 8.11
CA GLY A 780 37.53 14.77 7.22
C GLY A 780 37.37 14.41 5.75
N HIS A 781 38.27 13.58 5.21
CA HIS A 781 38.19 13.10 3.82
C HIS A 781 36.92 12.28 3.57
N ALA A 782 36.57 11.39 4.50
CA ALA A 782 35.40 10.53 4.38
C ALA A 782 34.07 11.30 4.46
N ARG A 783 34.00 12.38 5.26
CA ARG A 783 32.86 13.31 5.29
C ARG A 783 32.62 13.93 3.91
N GLN A 784 33.69 14.42 3.29
CA GLN A 784 33.63 15.03 1.97
C GLN A 784 33.20 14.01 0.90
N ALA A 785 33.80 12.82 0.93
CA ALA A 785 33.49 11.73 0.01
C ALA A 785 32.00 11.34 0.11
N LEU A 786 31.47 11.20 1.33
CA LEU A 786 30.06 10.85 1.57
C LEU A 786 29.09 11.87 0.98
N VAL A 787 29.31 13.17 1.23
CA VAL A 787 28.44 14.22 0.68
C VAL A 787 28.54 14.27 -0.85
N ARG A 788 29.74 14.16 -1.44
CA ARG A 788 29.90 14.13 -2.91
C ARG A 788 29.23 12.91 -3.54
N ALA A 789 29.37 11.74 -2.92
CA ALA A 789 28.78 10.49 -3.39
C ALA A 789 27.25 10.57 -3.45
N ILE A 790 26.62 10.98 -2.34
CA ILE A 790 25.17 11.09 -2.21
C ILE A 790 24.60 12.16 -3.15
N THR A 791 25.18 13.37 -3.13
CA THR A 791 24.66 14.50 -3.92
C THR A 791 24.82 14.29 -5.42
N ARG A 792 25.93 13.69 -5.87
CA ARG A 792 26.11 13.30 -7.28
C ARG A 792 25.06 12.28 -7.71
N ARG A 793 24.82 11.25 -6.89
CA ARG A 793 23.79 10.23 -7.17
C ARG A 793 22.39 10.83 -7.23
N LEU A 794 22.06 11.74 -6.31
CA LEU A 794 20.79 12.48 -6.35
C LEU A 794 20.60 13.24 -7.67
N CYS A 795 21.60 14.01 -8.09
CA CYS A 795 21.56 14.75 -9.35
C CYS A 795 21.45 13.82 -10.56
N HIS A 796 22.16 12.69 -10.54
CA HIS A 796 22.10 11.68 -11.59
C HIS A 796 20.69 11.07 -11.72
N MET A 797 20.05 10.73 -10.61
CA MET A 797 18.67 10.22 -10.64
C MET A 797 17.68 11.26 -11.18
N TYR A 798 17.81 12.52 -10.74
CA TYR A 798 17.01 13.62 -11.27
C TYR A 798 17.19 13.78 -12.79
N ARG A 799 18.45 13.75 -13.26
CA ARG A 799 18.81 13.84 -14.67
C ARG A 799 18.19 12.70 -15.49
N GLN A 800 18.30 11.46 -15.04
CA GLN A 800 17.72 10.30 -15.72
C GLN A 800 16.20 10.44 -15.91
N TRP A 801 15.49 10.95 -14.91
CA TRP A 801 14.07 11.24 -15.03
C TRP A 801 13.80 12.42 -15.97
N TYR A 802 14.51 13.53 -15.78
CA TYR A 802 14.31 14.77 -16.53
C TYR A 802 14.54 14.59 -18.04
N GLU A 803 15.65 13.95 -18.41
CA GLU A 803 16.01 13.67 -19.81
C GLU A 803 15.19 12.49 -20.35
N GLY A 804 15.00 11.45 -19.55
CA GLY A 804 14.25 10.25 -19.92
C GLY A 804 12.80 10.56 -20.28
N LEU A 805 12.14 11.45 -19.54
CA LEU A 805 10.75 11.84 -19.81
C LEU A 805 10.60 13.17 -20.55
N CYS A 806 11.67 13.66 -21.19
CA CYS A 806 11.66 14.88 -21.98
C CYS A 806 11.09 16.11 -21.25
N ILE A 807 11.36 16.26 -19.95
CA ILE A 807 10.86 17.37 -19.13
C ILE A 807 11.30 18.73 -19.71
N ALA A 808 12.50 18.80 -20.30
CA ALA A 808 12.98 19.98 -21.02
C ALA A 808 12.01 20.47 -22.11
N ALA A 809 11.33 19.54 -22.79
CA ALA A 809 10.37 19.90 -23.85
C ALA A 809 9.11 20.57 -23.27
N LEU A 810 8.77 20.31 -22.00
CA LEU A 810 7.63 20.90 -21.28
C LEU A 810 7.96 22.24 -20.63
N MET A 811 9.25 22.49 -20.33
CA MET A 811 9.71 23.74 -19.72
C MET A 811 9.75 24.90 -20.73
N PRO A 812 9.72 26.17 -20.25
CA PRO A 812 9.99 27.34 -21.10
C PRO A 812 11.35 27.20 -21.81
N GLN A 813 11.43 27.72 -23.05
CA GLN A 813 12.70 27.84 -23.78
C GLN A 813 13.40 29.14 -23.41
N ASP A 814 14.72 29.18 -23.60
CA ASP A 814 15.48 30.42 -23.54
C ASP A 814 14.80 31.46 -24.44
N HIS A 815 14.46 32.62 -23.86
CA HIS A 815 14.27 33.81 -24.67
C HIS A 815 15.64 34.15 -25.27
N GLN A 816 15.93 33.61 -26.46
CA GLN A 816 16.97 34.22 -27.29
C GLN A 816 16.59 35.70 -27.40
N LYS A 817 17.50 36.55 -26.91
CA LYS A 817 17.44 38.00 -27.14
C LYS A 817 17.29 38.22 -28.64
N THR A 818 16.07 38.42 -29.10
CA THR A 818 15.78 39.13 -30.35
C THR A 818 16.04 40.60 -30.15
#